data_AF-A0A1G1HLU5-F1
#
_entry.id   AF-A0A1G1HLU5-F1
#
_cell.length_a   1.000
_cell.length_b   1.000
_cell.length_c   1.000
_cell.angle_alpha   90.00
_cell.angle_beta   90.00
_cell.angle_gamma   90.00
#
_symmetry.space_group_name_H-M   'P 1'
#
loop_
_entity.id
_entity.type
_entity.pdbx_description
1 polymer ?
#
loop_
_entity_poly.entity_id
_entity_poly.type
_entity_poly.pdbx_seq_one_letter_code
_entity_poly.pdbx_strand_id
1 'polypeptide(L)'
;MQVLNIFFLLTTFILSLFSAAQAVDFDARDSRVDLPILMVPNNAVTPHMSADKNGHIYVTWSDNKGGSPSIYTNTFFPGRGWLPDSIPITTGYPRPQGSEIGNAISPQVCSDNSGHVYVVWVDDRAVKAKTGKRDIYLRYSKDYGLTWYHDFIDERIDSDNPAIGDSINPQITCNEDGNVYVVWQDDRNNAGIYEVYFRSLQIRFAKPADYIQYYQYPEVKLNTGVTAGRYNAIYSMISTDRNGHVYVVWEDKRNVPEEDIYPGIYFNVSKDHGSTWLQTATRIDSAPIGFYDSRLPVISSDSNGYVYAAWTDNAGRPTRGDEFAGDGTLDVYFNRSVDYGVTWDKEDKRIDTPAQRVDVRHAAIGSNDKGVVCIVWSSNFDDSSSGNKDHFNIYFNHSENRGSTFLDSKSNIRLDTGVQPEKTSALAPLVQVDNIGNVYAVWVDKRESTYDIFFNFSIEKGQKDTWQDSDIRLDYPNPPGDSINHRMTIDNTGNVYVVWQDDRSALAEGDYNNIYFISGFLDIERLLISGQRVGEACFIATAVYGNPFDPRVKLLREFRDRHLMSNRFGKWFVSLYYRFSPPAADFISENSYLKAPLRIALLPVVGIAALAMHTTNIQKVMLILLILCVLTTAWAFWQRLH
;
A
#
# COMPACT_ATOMS: atom_id res chain seq x y z
N MET A 1 -7.87 -3.14 52.78
CA MET A 1 -6.69 -4.03 52.87
C MET A 1 -6.83 -5.35 52.12
N GLN A 2 -8.03 -5.95 51.98
CA GLN A 2 -8.19 -7.22 51.24
C GLN A 2 -8.09 -7.11 49.70
N VAL A 3 -8.47 -5.97 49.10
CA VAL A 3 -8.38 -5.77 47.64
C VAL A 3 -6.94 -5.51 47.16
N LEU A 4 -6.12 -4.83 47.98
CA LEU A 4 -4.70 -4.63 47.70
C LEU A 4 -3.91 -5.95 47.77
N ASN A 5 -4.28 -6.84 48.69
CA ASN A 5 -3.67 -8.17 48.79
C ASN A 5 -4.03 -9.07 47.61
N ILE A 6 -5.23 -8.94 47.02
CA ILE A 6 -5.59 -9.68 45.79
C ILE A 6 -4.80 -9.16 44.59
N PHE A 7 -4.60 -7.84 44.48
CA PHE A 7 -3.79 -7.24 43.41
C PHE A 7 -2.30 -7.60 43.53
N PHE A 8 -1.78 -7.64 44.77
CA PHE A 8 -0.40 -8.05 45.05
C PHE A 8 -0.22 -9.57 44.87
N LEU A 9 -1.20 -10.38 45.27
CA LEU A 9 -1.19 -11.84 45.05
C LEU A 9 -1.32 -12.20 43.57
N LEU A 10 -2.17 -11.53 42.79
CA LEU A 10 -2.24 -11.74 41.33
C LEU A 10 -0.92 -11.37 40.65
N THR A 11 -0.31 -10.24 41.02
CA THR A 11 0.98 -9.84 40.44
C THR A 11 2.11 -10.79 40.83
N THR A 12 2.17 -11.28 42.08
CA THR A 12 3.19 -12.27 42.50
C THR A 12 2.94 -13.69 41.99
N PHE A 13 1.69 -14.10 41.75
CA PHE A 13 1.36 -15.42 41.21
C PHE A 13 1.65 -15.49 39.71
N ILE A 14 1.39 -14.40 38.97
CA ILE A 14 1.76 -14.22 37.55
C ILE A 14 3.29 -14.23 37.35
N LEU A 15 4.07 -13.77 38.34
CA LEU A 15 5.54 -13.76 38.30
C LEU A 15 6.20 -15.13 38.56
N SER A 16 5.45 -16.12 39.06
CA SER A 16 5.98 -17.44 39.47
C SER A 16 5.80 -18.55 38.45
N LEU A 17 5.13 -18.28 37.34
CA LEU A 17 4.97 -19.20 36.22
C LEU A 17 5.73 -18.66 35.02
N PHE A 18 6.31 -19.59 34.24
CA PHE A 18 6.87 -19.42 32.90
C PHE A 18 8.38 -19.17 32.79
N SER A 19 9.06 -20.29 32.50
CA SER A 19 10.35 -20.37 31.83
C SER A 19 10.27 -19.87 30.38
N ALA A 20 11.37 -19.25 29.94
CA ALA A 20 11.79 -18.94 28.56
C ALA A 20 10.73 -19.02 27.45
N ALA A 21 10.24 -17.87 27.01
CA ALA A 21 9.62 -17.74 25.69
C ALA A 21 10.71 -17.89 24.62
N GLN A 22 10.58 -18.91 23.78
CA GLN A 22 11.37 -19.08 22.57
C GLN A 22 10.80 -18.20 21.46
N ALA A 23 11.65 -17.88 20.48
CA ALA A 23 11.24 -17.21 19.25
C ALA A 23 10.03 -17.93 18.66
N VAL A 24 9.13 -17.14 18.10
CA VAL A 24 7.95 -17.67 17.48
C VAL A 24 8.27 -18.08 16.05
N ASP A 25 7.90 -19.31 15.75
CA ASP A 25 7.75 -19.87 14.41
C ASP A 25 6.39 -19.41 13.84
N PHE A 26 6.37 -18.24 13.21
CA PHE A 26 5.22 -17.77 12.43
C PHE A 26 5.43 -18.18 10.98
N ASP A 27 4.66 -19.15 10.52
CA ASP A 27 4.68 -19.59 9.14
C ASP A 27 3.43 -19.10 8.40
N ALA A 28 3.60 -18.04 7.61
CA ALA A 28 2.54 -17.50 6.76
C ALA A 28 1.96 -18.60 5.82
N ARG A 29 2.75 -19.63 5.49
CA ARG A 29 2.38 -20.73 4.58
C ARG A 29 1.23 -21.60 5.08
N ASP A 30 0.88 -21.59 6.37
CA ASP A 30 -0.23 -22.38 6.91
C ASP A 30 -1.62 -21.82 6.57
N SER A 31 -1.69 -20.57 6.08
CA SER A 31 -2.93 -19.87 5.71
C SER A 31 -3.22 -19.88 4.20
N ARG A 32 -2.45 -20.65 3.43
CA ARG A 32 -2.50 -20.65 1.96
C ARG A 32 -3.78 -21.25 1.41
N VAL A 33 -4.25 -20.64 0.32
CA VAL A 33 -5.18 -21.26 -0.61
C VAL A 33 -4.47 -21.29 -1.96
N ASP A 34 -3.83 -22.41 -2.26
CA ASP A 34 -3.26 -22.62 -3.59
C ASP A 34 -4.43 -22.79 -4.57
N LEU A 35 -4.48 -21.98 -5.63
CA LEU A 35 -5.32 -22.34 -6.76
C LEU A 35 -4.78 -23.65 -7.33
N PRO A 36 -5.67 -24.61 -7.68
CA PRO A 36 -5.24 -25.91 -8.14
C PRO A 36 -4.31 -25.77 -9.35
N ILE A 37 -3.26 -26.58 -9.36
CA ILE A 37 -2.41 -26.81 -10.53
C ILE A 37 -3.35 -27.27 -11.67
N LEU A 38 -3.59 -26.40 -12.64
CA LEU A 38 -4.39 -26.77 -13.80
C LEU A 38 -3.54 -27.72 -14.67
N MET A 39 -4.10 -28.88 -15.01
CA MET A 39 -3.46 -29.86 -15.90
C MET A 39 -3.51 -29.46 -17.38
N VAL A 40 -3.84 -28.21 -17.69
CA VAL A 40 -3.94 -27.65 -19.04
C VAL A 40 -2.92 -26.53 -19.17
N PRO A 41 -2.16 -26.44 -20.28
CA PRO A 41 -1.34 -25.29 -20.60
C PRO A 41 -2.04 -23.95 -20.33
N ASN A 42 -1.57 -23.19 -19.34
CA ASN A 42 -2.11 -21.87 -19.03
C ASN A 42 -0.98 -20.87 -18.75
N ASN A 43 -1.25 -19.59 -18.99
CA ASN A 43 -0.30 -18.49 -18.83
C ASN A 43 -1.02 -17.35 -18.12
N ALA A 44 -1.17 -17.51 -16.81
CA ALA A 44 -1.84 -16.56 -15.94
C ALA A 44 -0.83 -15.50 -15.48
N VAL A 45 -1.05 -14.25 -15.86
CA VAL A 45 -0.07 -13.16 -15.72
C VAL A 45 -0.73 -11.85 -15.31
N THR A 46 0.10 -10.91 -14.85
CA THR A 46 -0.29 -9.51 -14.54
C THR A 46 -1.47 -9.40 -13.55
N PRO A 47 -1.36 -9.99 -12.34
CA PRO A 47 -2.45 -9.90 -11.37
C PRO A 47 -2.61 -8.46 -10.83
N HIS A 48 -3.84 -8.09 -10.50
CA HIS A 48 -4.18 -6.84 -9.79
C HIS A 48 -5.20 -7.13 -8.69
N MET A 49 -5.19 -6.33 -7.62
CA MET A 49 -6.08 -6.52 -6.47
C MET A 49 -6.77 -5.23 -6.05
N SER A 50 -7.95 -5.36 -5.46
CA SER A 50 -8.65 -4.29 -4.74
C SER A 50 -9.35 -4.88 -3.52
N ALA A 51 -9.57 -4.07 -2.50
CA ALA A 51 -10.29 -4.45 -1.28
C ALA A 51 -11.41 -3.45 -0.99
N ASP A 52 -12.53 -3.95 -0.49
CA ASP A 52 -13.60 -3.10 0.05
C ASP A 52 -13.52 -2.96 1.57
N LYS A 53 -14.34 -2.05 2.13
CA LYS A 53 -14.34 -1.81 3.57
C LYS A 53 -14.73 -3.00 4.45
N ASN A 54 -15.39 -4.00 3.87
CA ASN A 54 -15.89 -5.18 4.57
C ASN A 54 -14.83 -6.30 4.57
N GLY A 55 -13.68 -6.10 3.92
CA GLY A 55 -12.61 -7.09 3.81
C GLY A 55 -12.81 -8.09 2.67
N HIS A 56 -13.73 -7.82 1.74
CA HIS A 56 -13.76 -8.59 0.50
C HIS A 56 -12.59 -8.17 -0.39
N ILE A 57 -11.92 -9.16 -0.97
CA ILE A 57 -10.75 -8.94 -1.82
C ILE A 57 -11.06 -9.43 -3.22
N TYR A 58 -10.84 -8.58 -4.21
CA TYR A 58 -11.10 -8.85 -5.62
C TYR A 58 -9.77 -8.93 -6.35
N VAL A 59 -9.52 -10.04 -7.03
CA VAL A 59 -8.30 -10.27 -7.81
C VAL A 59 -8.67 -10.47 -9.25
N THR A 60 -7.92 -9.85 -10.16
CA THR A 60 -8.06 -10.05 -11.60
C THR A 60 -6.72 -10.38 -12.22
N TRP A 61 -6.71 -11.18 -13.28
CA TRP A 61 -5.50 -11.50 -14.05
C TRP A 61 -5.86 -11.85 -15.49
N SER A 62 -4.87 -11.85 -16.38
CA SER A 62 -4.98 -12.35 -17.74
C SER A 62 -4.57 -13.81 -17.77
N ASP A 63 -5.37 -14.69 -18.34
CA ASP A 63 -5.03 -16.11 -18.52
C ASP A 63 -5.49 -16.60 -19.89
N ASN A 64 -4.62 -17.32 -20.60
CA ASN A 64 -4.94 -17.89 -21.89
C ASN A 64 -5.66 -19.25 -21.81
N LYS A 65 -5.50 -20.04 -20.73
CA LYS A 65 -5.96 -21.44 -20.59
C LYS A 65 -5.89 -22.27 -21.89
N GLY A 66 -4.80 -22.09 -22.66
CA GLY A 66 -4.56 -22.80 -23.92
C GLY A 66 -5.19 -22.17 -25.18
N GLY A 67 -5.82 -21.00 -25.06
CA GLY A 67 -6.46 -20.22 -26.14
C GLY A 67 -6.00 -18.76 -26.22
N SER A 68 -6.90 -17.84 -26.58
CA SER A 68 -6.61 -16.40 -26.53
C SER A 68 -6.74 -15.88 -25.07
N PRO A 69 -5.76 -15.11 -24.55
CA PRO A 69 -5.85 -14.45 -23.26
C PRO A 69 -7.21 -13.81 -23.00
N SER A 70 -7.79 -14.16 -21.86
CA SER A 70 -9.05 -13.64 -21.34
C SER A 70 -8.85 -13.18 -19.90
N ILE A 71 -9.76 -12.34 -19.41
CA ILE A 71 -9.69 -11.83 -18.03
C ILE A 71 -10.41 -12.79 -17.09
N TYR A 72 -9.75 -13.14 -15.99
CA TYR A 72 -10.30 -13.96 -14.92
C TYR A 72 -10.30 -13.20 -13.61
N THR A 73 -11.25 -13.55 -12.76
CA THR A 73 -11.41 -12.95 -11.44
C THR A 73 -11.56 -14.02 -10.36
N ASN A 74 -11.20 -13.68 -9.12
CA ASN A 74 -11.56 -14.44 -7.93
C ASN A 74 -11.83 -13.45 -6.78
N THR A 75 -12.65 -13.88 -5.83
CA THR A 75 -13.06 -13.07 -4.70
C THR A 75 -12.84 -13.81 -3.39
N PHE A 76 -12.22 -13.14 -2.43
CA PHE A 76 -12.13 -13.57 -1.04
C PHE A 76 -13.27 -12.97 -0.23
N PHE A 77 -13.91 -13.80 0.59
CA PHE A 77 -14.90 -13.38 1.58
C PHE A 77 -14.42 -13.67 3.00
N PRO A 78 -14.38 -12.68 3.91
CA PRO A 78 -14.05 -12.93 5.31
C PRO A 78 -14.94 -14.03 5.92
N GLY A 79 -14.33 -14.98 6.62
CA GLY A 79 -15.01 -16.14 7.21
C GLY A 79 -15.40 -17.28 6.24
N ARG A 80 -15.34 -17.05 4.92
CA ARG A 80 -15.57 -18.08 3.89
C ARG A 80 -14.31 -18.45 3.12
N GLY A 81 -13.36 -17.53 2.97
CA GLY A 81 -12.18 -17.70 2.14
C GLY A 81 -12.41 -17.32 0.68
N TRP A 82 -11.48 -17.73 -0.20
CA TRP A 82 -11.60 -17.58 -1.64
C TRP A 82 -12.73 -18.43 -2.22
N LEU A 83 -13.28 -18.00 -3.35
CA LEU A 83 -14.14 -18.87 -4.14
C LEU A 83 -13.32 -20.07 -4.65
N PRO A 84 -13.92 -21.27 -4.70
CA PRO A 84 -13.22 -22.49 -5.12
C PRO A 84 -12.77 -22.43 -6.58
N ASP A 85 -13.49 -21.68 -7.42
CA ASP A 85 -13.23 -21.55 -8.85
C ASP A 85 -13.08 -20.08 -9.24
N SER A 86 -12.18 -19.79 -10.17
CA SER A 86 -12.07 -18.48 -10.80
C SER A 86 -13.20 -18.24 -11.81
N ILE A 87 -13.68 -17.01 -11.87
CA ILE A 87 -14.79 -16.60 -12.71
C ILE A 87 -14.24 -15.85 -13.95
N PRO A 88 -14.45 -16.35 -15.17
CA PRO A 88 -14.04 -15.65 -16.39
C PRO A 88 -14.96 -14.44 -16.65
N ILE A 89 -14.37 -13.34 -17.08
CA ILE A 89 -15.08 -12.26 -17.76
C ILE A 89 -15.11 -12.61 -19.25
N THR A 90 -16.31 -12.71 -19.84
CA THR A 90 -16.43 -13.00 -21.28
C THR A 90 -16.04 -11.75 -22.08
N THR A 91 -14.81 -11.71 -22.59
CA THR A 91 -14.25 -10.58 -23.33
C THR A 91 -14.41 -10.73 -24.86
N GLY A 92 -14.06 -9.66 -25.58
CA GLY A 92 -14.00 -9.66 -27.03
C GLY A 92 -15.34 -9.40 -27.72
N TYR A 93 -16.28 -8.73 -27.03
CA TYR A 93 -17.57 -8.31 -27.58
C TYR A 93 -17.86 -6.82 -27.26
N PRO A 94 -18.34 -6.01 -28.23
CA PRO A 94 -18.69 -6.41 -29.58
C PRO A 94 -17.42 -6.62 -30.42
N ARG A 95 -17.54 -7.43 -31.47
CA ARG A 95 -16.51 -7.60 -32.51
C ARG A 95 -17.16 -7.86 -33.88
N PRO A 96 -16.47 -7.58 -34.99
CA PRO A 96 -16.98 -7.89 -36.32
C PRO A 96 -17.35 -9.38 -36.48
N GLN A 97 -18.44 -9.65 -37.20
CA GLN A 97 -18.88 -11.02 -37.43
C GLN A 97 -17.79 -11.82 -38.17
N GLY A 98 -17.44 -13.00 -37.64
CA GLY A 98 -16.42 -13.87 -38.23
C GLY A 98 -14.98 -13.50 -37.86
N SER A 99 -14.75 -12.45 -37.07
CA SER A 99 -13.41 -12.15 -36.56
C SER A 99 -13.05 -13.02 -35.35
N GLU A 100 -11.76 -13.26 -35.18
CA GLU A 100 -11.19 -13.92 -34.02
C GLU A 100 -11.44 -13.11 -32.73
N ILE A 101 -11.40 -13.80 -31.58
CA ILE A 101 -11.45 -13.16 -30.27
C ILE A 101 -10.10 -12.49 -30.01
N GLY A 102 -10.14 -11.21 -29.61
CA GLY A 102 -8.96 -10.47 -29.16
C GLY A 102 -8.32 -11.09 -27.92
N ASN A 103 -7.03 -10.83 -27.73
CA ASN A 103 -6.33 -11.06 -26.48
C ASN A 103 -6.69 -9.92 -25.54
N ALA A 104 -7.30 -10.25 -24.40
CA ALA A 104 -7.52 -9.33 -23.30
C ALA A 104 -6.37 -9.48 -22.29
N ILE A 105 -5.62 -8.41 -22.05
CA ILE A 105 -4.38 -8.41 -21.25
C ILE A 105 -4.28 -7.21 -20.31
N SER A 106 -3.35 -7.28 -19.35
CA SER A 106 -3.04 -6.22 -18.40
C SER A 106 -4.26 -5.67 -17.63
N PRO A 107 -5.08 -6.54 -17.00
CA PRO A 107 -6.27 -6.06 -16.30
C PRO A 107 -5.90 -5.27 -15.05
N GLN A 108 -6.71 -4.28 -14.72
CA GLN A 108 -6.70 -3.58 -13.43
C GLN A 108 -8.09 -3.63 -12.82
N VAL A 109 -8.18 -3.62 -11.49
CA VAL A 109 -9.45 -3.71 -10.76
C VAL A 109 -9.52 -2.67 -9.65
N CYS A 110 -10.69 -2.05 -9.49
CA CYS A 110 -11.06 -1.29 -8.31
C CYS A 110 -12.45 -1.71 -7.81
N SER A 111 -12.77 -1.44 -6.55
CA SER A 111 -14.05 -1.80 -5.94
C SER A 111 -14.53 -0.72 -4.99
N ASP A 112 -15.85 -0.58 -4.90
CA ASP A 112 -16.48 0.32 -3.93
C ASP A 112 -17.00 -0.43 -2.70
N ASN A 113 -17.46 0.34 -1.72
CA ASN A 113 -17.91 -0.17 -0.43
C ASN A 113 -19.31 -0.81 -0.47
N SER A 114 -19.94 -0.87 -1.64
CA SER A 114 -21.27 -1.46 -1.87
C SER A 114 -21.18 -2.83 -2.54
N GLY A 115 -19.96 -3.34 -2.80
CA GLY A 115 -19.75 -4.62 -3.47
C GLY A 115 -19.80 -4.53 -4.99
N HIS A 116 -19.72 -3.32 -5.56
CA HIS A 116 -19.51 -3.18 -6.99
C HIS A 116 -18.02 -3.26 -7.30
N VAL A 117 -17.70 -3.96 -8.39
CA VAL A 117 -16.32 -4.24 -8.82
C VAL A 117 -16.18 -3.80 -10.27
N TYR A 118 -15.12 -3.08 -10.60
CA TYR A 118 -14.87 -2.52 -11.92
C TYR A 118 -13.53 -3.03 -12.43
N VAL A 119 -13.51 -3.60 -13.64
CA VAL A 119 -12.30 -4.16 -14.25
C VAL A 119 -12.08 -3.52 -15.60
N VAL A 120 -10.88 -3.00 -15.82
CA VAL A 120 -10.41 -2.49 -17.12
C VAL A 120 -9.29 -3.35 -17.66
N TRP A 121 -9.16 -3.45 -18.98
CA TRP A 121 -8.07 -4.19 -19.63
C TRP A 121 -7.75 -3.63 -21.01
N VAL A 122 -6.59 -4.02 -21.55
CA VAL A 122 -6.20 -3.76 -22.94
C VAL A 122 -6.66 -4.92 -23.81
N ASP A 123 -7.28 -4.64 -24.95
CA ASP A 123 -7.82 -5.66 -25.83
C ASP A 123 -7.40 -5.42 -27.29
N ASP A 124 -6.90 -6.46 -27.95
CA ASP A 124 -6.45 -6.39 -29.35
C ASP A 124 -7.50 -6.86 -30.39
N ARG A 125 -8.78 -7.01 -30.00
CA ARG A 125 -9.84 -7.48 -30.91
C ARG A 125 -9.91 -6.71 -32.23
N ALA A 126 -9.70 -5.39 -32.19
CA ALA A 126 -9.74 -4.55 -33.38
C ALA A 126 -8.48 -4.74 -34.25
N VAL A 127 -7.33 -5.03 -33.64
CA VAL A 127 -6.10 -5.44 -34.35
C VAL A 127 -6.32 -6.75 -35.10
N LYS A 128 -6.83 -7.79 -34.42
CA LYS A 128 -7.10 -9.10 -35.04
C LYS A 128 -8.14 -9.02 -36.14
N ALA A 129 -9.15 -8.17 -35.97
CA ALA A 129 -10.15 -7.90 -37.00
C ALA A 129 -9.64 -7.01 -38.15
N LYS A 130 -8.41 -6.45 -38.05
CA LYS A 130 -7.84 -5.46 -39.00
C LYS A 130 -8.71 -4.21 -39.16
N THR A 131 -9.42 -3.82 -38.10
CA THR A 131 -10.30 -2.66 -38.07
C THR A 131 -9.77 -1.52 -37.21
N GLY A 132 -8.75 -1.76 -36.38
CA GLY A 132 -8.23 -0.75 -35.46
C GLY A 132 -6.96 -1.20 -34.73
N LYS A 133 -6.74 -0.60 -33.57
CA LYS A 133 -5.57 -0.79 -32.71
C LYS A 133 -5.97 -1.44 -31.39
N ARG A 134 -5.06 -1.48 -30.40
CA ARG A 134 -5.41 -1.93 -29.04
C ARG A 134 -6.22 -0.84 -28.35
N ASP A 135 -7.31 -1.24 -27.71
CA ASP A 135 -8.22 -0.31 -27.05
C ASP A 135 -8.39 -0.71 -25.57
N ILE A 136 -8.91 0.21 -24.75
CA ILE A 136 -9.23 -0.05 -23.34
C ILE A 136 -10.70 -0.40 -23.21
N TYR A 137 -10.98 -1.52 -22.56
CA TYR A 137 -12.36 -1.95 -22.28
C TYR A 137 -12.63 -2.06 -20.79
N LEU A 138 -13.90 -1.93 -20.40
CA LEU A 138 -14.38 -2.01 -19.03
C LEU A 138 -15.56 -2.97 -18.90
N ARG A 139 -15.58 -3.69 -17.78
CA ARG A 139 -16.72 -4.44 -17.24
C ARG A 139 -16.91 -4.15 -15.77
N TYR A 140 -18.10 -4.45 -15.28
CA TYR A 140 -18.41 -4.34 -13.86
C TYR A 140 -19.25 -5.50 -13.37
N SER A 141 -19.15 -5.77 -12.07
CA SER A 141 -19.99 -6.67 -11.29
C SER A 141 -20.69 -5.86 -10.20
N LYS A 142 -21.90 -6.29 -9.81
CA LYS A 142 -22.68 -5.64 -8.73
C LYS A 142 -22.82 -6.46 -7.47
N ASP A 143 -22.28 -7.66 -7.50
CA ASP A 143 -22.52 -8.71 -6.55
C ASP A 143 -21.19 -9.32 -6.14
N TYR A 144 -20.24 -8.46 -5.78
CA TYR A 144 -18.96 -8.86 -5.21
C TYR A 144 -18.13 -9.71 -6.18
N GLY A 145 -18.19 -9.44 -7.48
CA GLY A 145 -17.45 -10.21 -8.50
C GLY A 145 -18.06 -11.58 -8.83
N LEU A 146 -19.24 -11.90 -8.30
CA LEU A 146 -19.88 -13.21 -8.49
C LEU A 146 -20.49 -13.36 -9.89
N THR A 147 -21.01 -12.28 -10.47
CA THR A 147 -21.53 -12.28 -11.84
C THR A 147 -21.00 -11.13 -12.69
N TRP A 148 -20.74 -11.45 -13.95
CA TRP A 148 -20.30 -10.53 -15.00
C TRP A 148 -21.27 -10.69 -16.17
N TYR A 149 -22.43 -10.03 -16.05
CA TYR A 149 -23.60 -10.22 -16.90
C TYR A 149 -23.28 -10.27 -18.40
N HIS A 150 -23.60 -11.41 -19.05
CA HIS A 150 -23.33 -11.68 -20.46
C HIS A 150 -24.12 -10.81 -21.44
N ASP A 151 -25.24 -10.22 -21.01
CA ASP A 151 -26.09 -9.38 -21.86
C ASP A 151 -25.47 -8.00 -22.13
N PHE A 152 -24.48 -7.58 -21.33
CA PHE A 152 -23.74 -6.36 -21.58
C PHE A 152 -22.63 -6.65 -22.58
N ILE A 153 -22.31 -5.66 -23.41
CA ILE A 153 -21.11 -5.64 -24.24
C ILE A 153 -19.96 -5.05 -23.42
N ASP A 154 -18.71 -5.36 -23.77
CA ASP A 154 -17.56 -4.70 -23.15
C ASP A 154 -17.63 -3.21 -23.50
N GLU A 155 -17.58 -2.35 -22.49
CA GLU A 155 -17.62 -0.91 -22.73
C GLU A 155 -16.25 -0.44 -23.19
N ARG A 156 -16.16 0.16 -24.38
CA ARG A 156 -14.92 0.77 -24.86
C ARG A 156 -14.72 2.15 -24.23
N ILE A 157 -13.62 2.33 -23.52
CA ILE A 157 -13.31 3.51 -22.72
C ILE A 157 -12.58 4.59 -23.53
N ASP A 158 -11.86 4.23 -24.57
CA ASP A 158 -11.29 5.17 -25.52
C ASP A 158 -12.20 5.34 -26.76
N SER A 159 -12.18 6.52 -27.37
CA SER A 159 -13.05 6.88 -28.49
C SER A 159 -12.35 6.94 -29.86
N ASP A 160 -11.04 6.67 -29.95
CA ASP A 160 -10.23 6.89 -31.18
C ASP A 160 -10.40 8.30 -31.80
N ASN A 161 -10.57 9.33 -30.95
CA ASN A 161 -10.70 10.71 -31.41
C ASN A 161 -9.43 11.49 -31.02
N PRO A 162 -8.64 12.03 -31.98
CA PRO A 162 -9.00 12.30 -33.38
C PRO A 162 -8.68 11.20 -34.40
N ALA A 163 -7.96 10.15 -34.02
CA ALA A 163 -7.61 9.06 -34.93
C ALA A 163 -7.50 7.72 -34.18
N ILE A 164 -7.30 6.64 -34.94
CA ILE A 164 -7.04 5.31 -34.37
C ILE A 164 -5.63 5.30 -33.75
N GLY A 165 -5.54 4.88 -32.48
CA GLY A 165 -4.28 4.78 -31.73
C GLY A 165 -4.21 3.54 -30.85
N ASP A 166 -3.00 3.10 -30.52
CA ASP A 166 -2.78 2.10 -29.49
C ASP A 166 -2.99 2.72 -28.10
N SER A 167 -4.01 2.24 -27.40
CA SER A 167 -4.24 2.50 -25.98
C SER A 167 -3.67 1.37 -25.12
N ILE A 168 -2.75 1.71 -24.20
CA ILE A 168 -2.03 0.74 -23.36
C ILE A 168 -1.83 1.26 -21.93
N ASN A 169 -1.38 0.36 -21.05
CA ASN A 169 -1.02 0.65 -19.66
C ASN A 169 -2.12 1.39 -18.88
N PRO A 170 -3.36 0.88 -18.85
CA PRO A 170 -4.42 1.51 -18.08
C PRO A 170 -4.11 1.43 -16.59
N GLN A 171 -4.53 2.43 -15.83
CA GLN A 171 -4.63 2.42 -14.37
C GLN A 171 -6.06 2.81 -13.98
N ILE A 172 -6.58 2.21 -12.92
CA ILE A 172 -7.95 2.43 -12.44
C ILE A 172 -7.96 2.73 -10.95
N THR A 173 -8.83 3.66 -10.55
CA THR A 173 -9.21 3.84 -9.14
C THR A 173 -10.69 4.22 -9.05
N CYS A 174 -11.31 4.01 -7.89
CA CYS A 174 -12.67 4.45 -7.64
C CYS A 174 -12.83 4.97 -6.22
N ASN A 175 -13.82 5.84 -6.02
CA ASN A 175 -14.19 6.29 -4.68
C ASN A 175 -15.35 5.46 -4.11
N GLU A 176 -15.69 5.70 -2.85
CA GLU A 176 -16.71 4.92 -2.12
C GLU A 176 -18.14 5.10 -2.68
N ASP A 177 -18.38 6.15 -3.47
CA ASP A 177 -19.66 6.43 -4.13
C ASP A 177 -19.80 5.71 -5.49
N GLY A 178 -18.80 4.91 -5.88
CA GLY A 178 -18.80 4.16 -7.14
C GLY A 178 -18.44 5.01 -8.37
N ASN A 179 -17.78 6.15 -8.18
CA ASN A 179 -17.20 6.89 -9.30
C ASN A 179 -15.89 6.23 -9.71
N VAL A 180 -15.75 5.93 -10.99
CA VAL A 180 -14.63 5.20 -11.59
C VAL A 180 -13.77 6.16 -12.41
N TYR A 181 -12.46 6.08 -12.23
CA TYR A 181 -11.48 6.94 -12.85
C TYR A 181 -10.43 6.08 -13.56
N VAL A 182 -10.24 6.28 -14.86
CA VAL A 182 -9.33 5.50 -15.70
C VAL A 182 -8.36 6.44 -16.39
N VAL A 183 -7.06 6.15 -16.28
CA VAL A 183 -5.98 6.83 -17.02
C VAL A 183 -5.21 5.81 -17.86
N TRP A 184 -4.77 6.18 -19.06
CA TRP A 184 -4.00 5.31 -19.94
C TRP A 184 -3.04 6.11 -20.83
N GLN A 185 -2.15 5.39 -21.53
CA GLN A 185 -1.26 5.93 -22.55
C GLN A 185 -1.87 5.66 -23.94
N ASP A 186 -1.89 6.66 -24.81
CA ASP A 186 -2.55 6.60 -26.11
C ASP A 186 -1.75 7.36 -27.17
N ASP A 187 -1.59 6.80 -28.37
CA ASP A 187 -0.82 7.40 -29.48
C ASP A 187 -1.67 7.93 -30.66
N ARG A 188 -2.98 8.11 -30.48
CA ARG A 188 -3.98 8.58 -31.46
C ARG A 188 -3.81 9.99 -32.06
N ASN A 189 -2.66 10.61 -31.89
CA ASN A 189 -2.37 11.97 -32.38
C ASN A 189 -1.86 12.02 -33.83
N ASN A 190 -1.94 10.91 -34.58
CA ASN A 190 -1.36 10.74 -35.93
C ASN A 190 0.18 10.87 -36.00
N ALA A 191 0.86 11.12 -34.89
CA ALA A 191 2.32 11.15 -34.82
C ALA A 191 2.91 9.86 -34.22
N GLY A 192 2.07 8.98 -33.66
CA GLY A 192 2.52 7.75 -33.00
C GLY A 192 3.30 8.02 -31.71
N ILE A 193 2.98 9.13 -31.02
CA ILE A 193 3.61 9.54 -29.77
C ILE A 193 2.65 9.27 -28.63
N TYR A 194 3.06 8.57 -27.57
CA TYR A 194 2.15 8.34 -26.44
C TYR A 194 1.89 9.62 -25.65
N GLU A 195 0.63 9.82 -25.32
CA GLU A 195 0.11 10.90 -24.48
C GLU A 195 -0.78 10.31 -23.38
N VAL A 196 -1.00 11.06 -22.31
CA VAL A 196 -1.79 10.59 -21.17
C VAL A 196 -3.23 11.01 -21.34
N TYR A 197 -4.16 10.05 -21.35
CA TYR A 197 -5.59 10.28 -21.47
C TYR A 197 -6.37 9.75 -20.29
N PHE A 198 -7.53 10.35 -20.06
CA PHE A 198 -8.33 10.11 -18.87
C PHE A 198 -9.83 10.13 -19.15
N ARG A 199 -10.54 9.20 -18.53
CA ARG A 199 -12.00 9.15 -18.53
C ARG A 199 -12.52 8.81 -17.15
N SER A 200 -13.68 9.37 -16.81
CA SER A 200 -14.40 9.03 -15.59
C SER A 200 -15.88 8.80 -15.84
N LEU A 201 -16.44 7.92 -15.03
CA LEU A 201 -17.81 7.46 -15.20
C LEU A 201 -18.38 6.99 -13.87
N GLN A 202 -19.70 6.89 -13.85
CA GLN A 202 -20.43 6.19 -12.79
C GLN A 202 -21.42 5.24 -13.45
N ILE A 203 -21.48 4.00 -12.97
CA ILE A 203 -22.52 3.07 -13.41
C ILE A 203 -23.79 3.30 -12.60
N ARG A 204 -24.89 3.56 -13.30
CA ARG A 204 -26.20 3.77 -12.69
C ARG A 204 -26.95 2.45 -12.67
N PHE A 205 -27.01 1.86 -11.48
CA PHE A 205 -27.70 0.61 -11.24
C PHE A 205 -29.22 0.84 -11.18
N ALA A 206 -29.91 0.60 -12.29
CA ALA A 206 -31.31 0.96 -12.48
C ALA A 206 -32.14 -0.18 -13.10
N LYS A 207 -33.47 -0.06 -12.97
CA LYS A 207 -34.42 -0.90 -13.69
C LYS A 207 -35.00 -0.12 -14.88
N PRO A 208 -35.16 -0.70 -16.07
CA PRO A 208 -34.98 -2.12 -16.40
C PRO A 208 -33.54 -2.54 -16.73
N ALA A 209 -32.62 -1.62 -16.96
CA ALA A 209 -31.22 -1.91 -17.29
C ALA A 209 -30.31 -0.83 -16.70
N ASP A 210 -29.07 -1.21 -16.43
CA ASP A 210 -28.03 -0.28 -16.02
C ASP A 210 -27.56 0.56 -17.21
N TYR A 211 -26.99 1.72 -16.91
CA TYR A 211 -26.35 2.54 -17.91
C TYR A 211 -25.13 3.26 -17.33
N ILE A 212 -24.19 3.59 -18.20
CA ILE A 212 -22.98 4.32 -17.84
C ILE A 212 -23.26 5.81 -18.00
N GLN A 213 -23.00 6.57 -16.93
CA GLN A 213 -23.01 8.02 -16.97
C GLN A 213 -21.56 8.51 -17.00
N TYR A 214 -21.16 9.11 -18.11
CA TYR A 214 -19.85 9.75 -18.26
C TYR A 214 -19.84 11.15 -17.63
N TYR A 215 -18.74 11.48 -16.95
CA TYR A 215 -18.50 12.84 -16.44
C TYR A 215 -17.95 13.77 -17.53
N GLN A 216 -17.30 13.18 -18.53
CA GLN A 216 -16.76 13.83 -19.71
C GLN A 216 -16.86 12.91 -20.93
N TYR A 217 -17.20 13.49 -22.08
CA TYR A 217 -17.16 12.80 -23.37
C TYR A 217 -16.86 13.79 -24.51
N PRO A 218 -15.84 13.54 -25.36
CA PRO A 218 -14.86 12.46 -25.24
C PRO A 218 -13.98 12.61 -23.98
N GLU A 219 -13.15 11.61 -23.74
CA GLU A 219 -12.09 11.61 -22.75
C GLU A 219 -11.11 12.79 -22.93
N VAL A 220 -10.37 13.08 -21.87
CA VAL A 220 -9.54 14.28 -21.78
C VAL A 220 -8.06 13.90 -21.86
N LYS A 221 -7.31 14.60 -22.71
CA LYS A 221 -5.84 14.56 -22.71
C LYS A 221 -5.31 15.33 -21.49
N LEU A 222 -4.51 14.68 -20.63
CA LEU A 222 -4.03 15.25 -19.36
C LEU A 222 -2.71 16.00 -19.45
N ASN A 223 -1.84 15.68 -20.43
CA ASN A 223 -0.60 16.42 -20.68
C ASN A 223 -0.87 17.75 -21.41
N THR A 224 -1.66 18.61 -20.76
CA THR A 224 -2.12 19.94 -21.21
C THR A 224 -1.00 20.98 -21.16
N GLY A 225 -1.14 22.06 -21.93
CA GLY A 225 -0.11 23.11 -22.06
C GLY A 225 0.90 22.89 -23.20
N VAL A 226 0.72 21.84 -24.01
CA VAL A 226 1.48 21.63 -25.26
C VAL A 226 0.61 21.15 -26.41
N THR A 227 1.13 21.32 -27.62
CA THR A 227 0.60 20.72 -28.84
C THR A 227 0.60 19.19 -28.74
N ALA A 228 -0.48 18.56 -29.22
CA ALA A 228 -0.59 17.11 -29.29
C ALA A 228 0.44 16.47 -30.22
N GLY A 229 0.86 15.25 -29.90
CA GLY A 229 1.80 14.46 -30.71
C GLY A 229 3.24 14.98 -30.75
N ARG A 230 3.61 15.91 -29.87
CA ARG A 230 4.95 16.51 -29.87
C ARG A 230 5.89 15.88 -28.85
N TYR A 231 5.38 15.50 -27.70
CA TYR A 231 6.20 15.06 -26.58
C TYR A 231 5.60 13.81 -25.96
N ASN A 232 6.45 12.81 -25.76
CA ASN A 232 6.04 11.54 -25.17
C ASN A 232 5.70 11.75 -23.69
N ALA A 233 4.53 11.26 -23.28
CA ALA A 233 4.08 11.25 -21.89
C ALA A 233 3.66 9.83 -21.52
N ILE A 234 4.36 9.23 -20.54
CA ILE A 234 4.29 7.80 -20.24
C ILE A 234 4.36 7.53 -18.73
N TYR A 235 4.12 6.28 -18.32
CA TYR A 235 4.14 5.83 -16.93
C TYR A 235 3.22 6.66 -16.01
N SER A 236 1.98 6.87 -16.46
CA SER A 236 0.96 7.57 -15.68
C SER A 236 0.51 6.75 -14.47
N MET A 237 0.46 7.39 -13.30
CA MET A 237 -0.11 6.85 -12.07
C MET A 237 -1.26 7.73 -11.58
N ILE A 238 -2.27 7.11 -10.98
CA ILE A 238 -3.49 7.78 -10.52
C ILE A 238 -3.74 7.51 -9.04
N SER A 239 -4.19 8.54 -8.31
CA SER A 239 -4.76 8.42 -6.97
C SER A 239 -6.06 9.23 -6.89
N THR A 240 -6.97 8.82 -6.01
CA THR A 240 -8.21 9.55 -5.73
C THR A 240 -8.45 9.60 -4.23
N ASP A 241 -9.15 10.64 -3.78
CA ASP A 241 -9.66 10.72 -2.43
C ASP A 241 -11.16 10.42 -2.35
N ARG A 242 -11.67 10.31 -1.12
CA ARG A 242 -13.09 10.04 -0.87
C ARG A 242 -14.03 11.12 -1.43
N ASN A 243 -13.55 12.35 -1.60
CA ASN A 243 -14.36 13.48 -2.08
C ASN A 243 -14.43 13.53 -3.62
N GLY A 244 -13.74 12.62 -4.32
CA GLY A 244 -13.74 12.58 -5.78
C GLY A 244 -12.78 13.56 -6.44
N HIS A 245 -11.77 14.04 -5.71
CA HIS A 245 -10.61 14.63 -6.37
C HIS A 245 -9.78 13.53 -7.03
N VAL A 246 -9.20 13.85 -8.17
CA VAL A 246 -8.41 12.90 -8.98
C VAL A 246 -7.05 13.51 -9.23
N TYR A 247 -6.01 12.77 -8.91
CA TYR A 247 -4.62 13.19 -8.96
C TYR A 247 -3.86 12.28 -9.91
N VAL A 248 -3.22 12.83 -10.94
CA VAL A 248 -2.49 12.03 -11.93
C VAL A 248 -1.08 12.59 -12.10
N VAL A 249 -0.09 11.71 -12.01
CA VAL A 249 1.33 12.01 -12.23
C VAL A 249 1.88 11.15 -13.37
N TRP A 250 2.84 11.64 -14.15
CA TRP A 250 3.47 10.90 -15.25
C TRP A 250 4.86 11.44 -15.59
N GLU A 251 5.62 10.68 -16.38
CA GLU A 251 6.85 11.14 -17.01
C GLU A 251 6.56 11.84 -18.33
N ASP A 252 7.19 12.99 -18.57
CA ASP A 252 6.92 13.78 -19.75
C ASP A 252 8.19 14.35 -20.37
N LYS A 253 8.40 14.11 -21.67
CA LYS A 253 9.55 14.59 -22.42
C LYS A 253 9.45 16.06 -22.83
N ARG A 254 8.46 16.78 -22.33
CA ARG A 254 8.36 18.23 -22.44
C ARG A 254 9.43 18.90 -21.60
N ASN A 255 10.48 19.38 -22.26
CA ASN A 255 11.33 20.48 -21.81
C ASN A 255 12.18 21.00 -23.00
N VAL A 256 12.64 22.26 -22.91
CA VAL A 256 13.21 23.13 -23.97
C VAL A 256 14.53 23.72 -23.41
N PRO A 257 15.67 23.91 -24.11
CA PRO A 257 15.97 24.00 -25.56
C PRO A 257 16.48 22.69 -26.19
N GLU A 258 16.67 22.72 -27.52
CA GLU A 258 16.95 21.60 -28.46
C GLU A 258 18.13 20.66 -28.11
N GLU A 259 18.83 20.90 -27.01
CA GLU A 259 20.14 20.31 -26.74
C GLU A 259 20.05 19.14 -25.74
N ASP A 260 18.92 18.98 -25.03
CA ASP A 260 18.81 18.02 -23.94
C ASP A 260 17.47 17.23 -23.90
N ILE A 261 17.54 15.90 -23.74
CA ILE A 261 16.49 14.91 -24.14
C ILE A 261 15.80 14.19 -22.94
N TYR A 262 15.92 14.68 -21.71
CA TYR A 262 15.41 13.93 -20.55
C TYR A 262 13.98 14.30 -20.10
N PRO A 263 13.16 13.32 -19.66
CA PRO A 263 11.81 13.57 -19.15
C PRO A 263 11.81 14.29 -17.80
N GLY A 264 10.78 15.08 -17.54
CA GLY A 264 10.45 15.61 -16.21
C GLY A 264 9.20 14.92 -15.64
N ILE A 265 8.89 15.19 -14.36
CA ILE A 265 7.73 14.65 -13.68
C ILE A 265 6.61 15.69 -13.69
N TYR A 266 5.49 15.34 -14.33
CA TYR A 266 4.35 16.21 -14.51
C TYR A 266 3.12 15.68 -13.83
N PHE A 267 2.23 16.61 -13.51
CA PHE A 267 1.05 16.39 -12.71
C PHE A 267 -0.15 17.17 -13.22
N ASN A 268 -1.35 16.61 -13.06
CA ASN A 268 -2.60 17.33 -13.20
C ASN A 268 -3.59 16.87 -12.12
N VAL A 269 -4.55 17.73 -11.82
CA VAL A 269 -5.59 17.46 -10.83
C VAL A 269 -6.96 17.88 -11.35
N SER A 270 -7.95 17.08 -10.98
CA SER A 270 -9.37 17.44 -11.06
C SER A 270 -9.98 17.46 -9.66
N LYS A 271 -10.89 18.42 -9.43
CA LYS A 271 -11.62 18.58 -8.16
C LYS A 271 -13.12 18.26 -8.27
N ASP A 272 -13.54 17.74 -9.40
CA ASP A 272 -14.95 17.55 -9.77
C ASP A 272 -15.15 16.23 -10.51
N HIS A 273 -14.64 15.14 -9.93
CA HIS A 273 -14.75 13.78 -10.47
C HIS A 273 -14.15 13.60 -11.87
N GLY A 274 -13.16 14.43 -12.24
CA GLY A 274 -12.49 14.34 -13.54
C GLY A 274 -13.14 15.14 -14.66
N SER A 275 -14.18 15.94 -14.38
CA SER A 275 -14.85 16.78 -15.38
C SER A 275 -14.00 17.95 -15.84
N THR A 276 -13.26 18.61 -14.94
CA THR A 276 -12.33 19.71 -15.27
C THR A 276 -10.95 19.47 -14.69
N TRP A 277 -9.94 20.00 -15.39
CA TRP A 277 -8.51 19.81 -15.11
C TRP A 277 -7.76 21.14 -15.23
N LEU A 278 -6.52 21.20 -14.73
CA LEU A 278 -5.68 22.37 -14.94
C LEU A 278 -5.39 22.56 -16.44
N GLN A 279 -5.51 23.81 -16.89
CA GLN A 279 -5.28 24.20 -18.29
C GLN A 279 -3.85 23.89 -18.76
N THR A 280 -2.90 23.93 -17.83
CA THR A 280 -1.50 23.56 -18.05
C THR A 280 -1.11 22.59 -16.96
N ALA A 281 -0.59 21.42 -17.36
CA ALA A 281 -0.04 20.44 -16.44
C ALA A 281 1.13 21.05 -15.67
N THR A 282 1.18 20.80 -14.36
CA THR A 282 2.22 21.31 -13.47
C THR A 282 3.42 20.39 -13.49
N ARG A 283 4.61 20.92 -13.74
CA ARG A 283 5.85 20.19 -13.47
C ARG A 283 6.13 20.21 -11.96
N ILE A 284 6.37 19.05 -11.36
CA ILE A 284 6.51 18.91 -9.90
C ILE A 284 7.93 18.58 -9.45
N ASP A 285 8.77 18.11 -10.36
CA ASP A 285 10.21 18.05 -10.10
C ASP A 285 10.83 19.45 -10.28
N SER A 286 11.75 19.82 -9.39
CA SER A 286 12.42 21.12 -9.43
C SER A 286 13.84 21.03 -9.99
N ALA A 287 14.24 19.91 -10.58
CA ALA A 287 15.52 19.73 -11.27
C ALA A 287 15.66 20.67 -12.49
N PRO A 288 16.85 21.21 -12.80
CA PRO A 288 17.05 22.01 -14.00
C PRO A 288 16.83 21.10 -15.22
N ILE A 289 16.24 21.67 -16.26
CA ILE A 289 16.01 20.96 -17.53
C ILE A 289 17.36 20.50 -18.09
N GLY A 290 17.41 19.23 -18.51
CA GLY A 290 18.28 18.82 -19.61
C GLY A 290 19.50 17.96 -19.27
N PHE A 291 19.80 17.72 -18.00
CA PHE A 291 21.00 16.94 -17.67
C PHE A 291 20.70 15.57 -17.07
N TYR A 292 19.42 15.23 -16.82
CA TYR A 292 19.07 14.18 -15.87
C TYR A 292 17.77 13.43 -16.15
N ASP A 293 17.76 12.15 -15.84
CA ASP A 293 16.77 11.14 -16.14
C ASP A 293 15.83 10.88 -14.95
N SER A 294 14.68 11.55 -14.92
CA SER A 294 13.62 11.29 -13.93
C SER A 294 12.68 10.18 -14.41
N ARG A 295 12.50 9.12 -13.62
CA ARG A 295 11.71 7.93 -14.01
C ARG A 295 10.82 7.38 -12.90
N LEU A 296 9.76 6.69 -13.34
CA LEU A 296 8.80 5.88 -12.61
C LEU A 296 8.16 6.62 -11.43
N PRO A 297 7.42 7.72 -11.69
CA PRO A 297 6.74 8.44 -10.62
C PRO A 297 5.67 7.57 -9.98
N VAL A 298 5.55 7.67 -8.66
CA VAL A 298 4.49 7.05 -7.86
C VAL A 298 3.76 8.12 -7.06
N ILE A 299 2.47 7.91 -6.82
CA ILE A 299 1.60 8.88 -6.16
C ILE A 299 0.76 8.23 -5.08
N SER A 300 0.53 8.98 -4.01
CA SER A 300 -0.45 8.65 -2.96
C SER A 300 -1.11 9.92 -2.48
N SER A 301 -2.34 9.83 -1.97
CA SER A 301 -3.09 10.99 -1.45
C SER A 301 -3.82 10.63 -0.16
N ASP A 302 -4.12 11.64 0.64
CA ASP A 302 -5.01 11.51 1.80
C ASP A 302 -6.35 12.23 1.57
N SER A 303 -7.34 11.94 2.40
CA SER A 303 -8.67 12.55 2.31
C SER A 303 -8.73 14.00 2.81
N ASN A 304 -7.60 14.57 3.28
CA ASN A 304 -7.50 15.93 3.82
C ASN A 304 -6.88 16.91 2.83
N GLY A 305 -6.65 16.49 1.57
CA GLY A 305 -6.09 17.33 0.51
C GLY A 305 -4.57 17.32 0.43
N TYR A 306 -3.89 16.38 1.11
CA TYR A 306 -2.46 16.16 0.90
C TYR A 306 -2.23 15.18 -0.25
N VAL A 307 -1.31 15.54 -1.13
CA VAL A 307 -0.89 14.73 -2.28
C VAL A 307 0.61 14.55 -2.21
N TYR A 308 1.07 13.33 -2.44
CA TYR A 308 2.46 12.94 -2.28
C TYR A 308 2.94 12.28 -3.57
N ALA A 309 4.08 12.74 -4.09
CA ALA A 309 4.73 12.10 -5.23
C ALA A 309 6.16 11.75 -4.86
N ALA A 310 6.59 10.57 -5.30
CA ALA A 310 8.00 10.17 -5.25
C ALA A 310 8.42 9.64 -6.63
N TRP A 311 9.69 9.76 -6.95
CA TRP A 311 10.25 9.32 -8.22
C TRP A 311 11.73 9.01 -8.07
N THR A 312 12.29 8.33 -9.06
CA THR A 312 13.74 8.15 -9.17
C THR A 312 14.32 9.18 -10.12
N ASP A 313 15.47 9.74 -9.81
CA ASP A 313 16.13 10.75 -10.64
C ASP A 313 17.64 10.69 -10.45
N ASN A 314 18.43 10.96 -11.50
CA ASN A 314 19.88 11.13 -11.41
C ASN A 314 20.31 12.62 -11.36
N ALA A 315 19.35 13.53 -11.13
CA ALA A 315 19.52 14.97 -10.96
C ALA A 315 20.14 15.41 -9.64
N GLY A 316 20.84 14.50 -8.94
CA GLY A 316 21.77 14.86 -7.87
C GLY A 316 22.51 16.14 -8.25
N ARG A 317 22.40 17.19 -7.45
CA ARG A 317 23.12 18.46 -7.72
C ARG A 317 24.27 18.57 -6.73
N PRO A 318 25.46 19.08 -7.13
CA PRO A 318 26.47 19.51 -6.16
C PRO A 318 25.92 20.60 -5.22
N THR A 319 24.96 21.40 -5.70
CA THR A 319 24.25 22.43 -4.93
C THR A 319 23.18 21.90 -3.99
N ARG A 320 22.74 20.63 -4.16
CA ARG A 320 21.87 19.90 -3.21
C ARG A 320 22.68 18.99 -2.27
N GLY A 321 24.01 19.11 -2.28
CA GLY A 321 24.90 18.33 -1.43
C GLY A 321 25.22 16.94 -1.97
N ASP A 322 24.95 16.68 -3.25
CA ASP A 322 25.31 15.43 -3.91
C ASP A 322 26.62 15.59 -4.70
N GLU A 323 27.69 14.97 -4.21
CA GLU A 323 28.99 14.96 -4.86
C GLU A 323 29.06 14.05 -6.10
N PHE A 324 28.09 13.15 -6.29
CA PHE A 324 28.01 12.18 -7.39
C PHE A 324 27.02 12.56 -8.49
N ALA A 325 26.42 13.74 -8.37
CA ALA A 325 25.64 14.42 -9.40
C ALA A 325 26.07 14.15 -10.85
N GLY A 326 25.21 13.51 -11.65
CA GLY A 326 25.45 13.29 -13.08
C GLY A 326 26.41 12.14 -13.43
N ASP A 327 26.73 11.27 -12.47
CA ASP A 327 27.53 10.05 -12.72
C ASP A 327 26.71 8.87 -13.29
N GLY A 328 25.41 9.09 -13.47
CA GLY A 328 24.43 8.15 -14.00
C GLY A 328 23.65 7.34 -12.96
N THR A 329 23.93 7.47 -11.66
CA THR A 329 23.17 6.74 -10.63
C THR A 329 21.87 7.43 -10.25
N LEU A 330 20.83 6.65 -9.98
CA LEU A 330 19.51 7.18 -9.56
C LEU A 330 19.41 7.30 -8.04
N ASP A 331 18.72 8.36 -7.60
CA ASP A 331 18.35 8.67 -6.22
C ASP A 331 16.81 8.68 -6.06
N VAL A 332 16.31 8.70 -4.81
CA VAL A 332 14.87 8.83 -4.52
C VAL A 332 14.53 10.26 -4.14
N TYR A 333 13.64 10.87 -4.90
CA TYR A 333 13.09 12.19 -4.61
C TYR A 333 11.62 12.14 -4.23
N PHE A 334 11.22 13.12 -3.43
CA PHE A 334 9.88 13.29 -2.92
C PHE A 334 9.47 14.76 -2.99
N ASN A 335 8.21 15.00 -3.35
CA ASN A 335 7.56 16.30 -3.20
C ASN A 335 6.11 16.10 -2.74
N ARG A 336 5.51 17.14 -2.18
CA ARG A 336 4.13 17.10 -1.68
C ARG A 336 3.37 18.38 -2.01
N SER A 337 2.06 18.23 -2.08
CA SER A 337 1.08 19.29 -2.06
C SER A 337 0.25 19.23 -0.79
N VAL A 338 -0.16 20.40 -0.29
CA VAL A 338 -1.00 20.55 0.91
C VAL A 338 -2.36 21.19 0.59
N ASP A 339 -2.66 21.38 -0.70
CA ASP A 339 -3.81 22.13 -1.21
C ASP A 339 -4.52 21.43 -2.39
N TYR A 340 -4.62 20.10 -2.31
CA TYR A 340 -5.23 19.25 -3.33
C TYR A 340 -4.50 19.32 -4.68
N GLY A 341 -3.17 19.28 -4.67
CA GLY A 341 -2.34 19.26 -5.87
C GLY A 341 -2.22 20.58 -6.61
N VAL A 342 -2.71 21.70 -6.08
CA VAL A 342 -2.68 23.00 -6.77
C VAL A 342 -1.28 23.60 -6.72
N THR A 343 -0.62 23.54 -5.57
CA THR A 343 0.77 23.95 -5.38
C THR A 343 1.59 22.85 -4.72
N TRP A 344 2.90 22.87 -4.98
CA TRP A 344 3.87 21.89 -4.49
C TRP A 344 4.98 22.58 -3.69
N ASP A 345 5.64 21.84 -2.79
CA ASP A 345 6.80 22.37 -2.07
C ASP A 345 7.86 22.83 -3.08
N LYS A 346 8.51 23.96 -2.78
CA LYS A 346 9.46 24.62 -3.69
C LYS A 346 10.68 23.76 -4.03
N GLU A 347 11.10 22.92 -3.09
CA GLU A 347 12.28 22.07 -3.23
C GLU A 347 11.89 20.61 -3.01
N ASP A 348 12.39 19.73 -3.88
CA ASP A 348 12.25 18.29 -3.72
C ASP A 348 13.15 17.82 -2.57
N LYS A 349 12.69 16.81 -1.85
CA LYS A 349 13.46 16.16 -0.79
C LYS A 349 14.09 14.89 -1.34
N ARG A 350 15.41 14.78 -1.24
CA ARG A 350 16.12 13.52 -1.41
C ARG A 350 15.89 12.64 -0.18
N ILE A 351 15.50 11.40 -0.38
CA ILE A 351 15.12 10.45 0.68
C ILE A 351 16.24 9.45 0.99
N ASP A 352 16.99 9.06 -0.04
CA ASP A 352 18.16 8.18 0.06
C ASP A 352 19.43 8.93 0.52
N THR A 353 20.57 8.25 0.60
CA THR A 353 21.76 8.74 1.31
C THR A 353 22.70 9.59 0.44
N PRO A 354 22.90 10.90 0.73
CA PRO A 354 23.54 11.87 -0.17
C PRO A 354 25.09 11.85 -0.21
N ALA A 355 25.76 10.81 0.30
CA ALA A 355 27.22 10.81 0.49
C ALA A 355 27.91 9.52 0.05
N GLN A 356 27.24 8.70 -0.77
CA GLN A 356 27.81 7.52 -1.37
C GLN A 356 27.33 7.40 -2.81
N ARG A 357 28.15 6.78 -3.67
CA ARG A 357 27.76 6.46 -5.04
C ARG A 357 26.82 5.25 -5.03
N VAL A 358 25.53 5.52 -5.11
CA VAL A 358 24.48 4.52 -4.88
C VAL A 358 23.49 4.59 -6.04
N ASP A 359 23.13 3.44 -6.58
CA ASP A 359 22.08 3.31 -7.59
C ASP A 359 20.79 2.82 -6.93
N VAL A 360 19.67 3.42 -7.33
CA VAL A 360 18.33 3.10 -6.85
C VAL A 360 17.47 2.55 -7.98
N ARG A 361 16.60 1.59 -7.64
CA ARG A 361 15.54 1.09 -8.52
C ARG A 361 14.21 1.03 -7.78
N HIS A 362 13.12 1.19 -8.53
CA HIS A 362 11.74 0.91 -8.10
C HIS A 362 11.36 1.54 -6.75
N ALA A 363 11.04 2.84 -6.73
CA ALA A 363 10.45 3.47 -5.56
C ALA A 363 8.94 3.19 -5.48
N ALA A 364 8.42 3.00 -4.27
CA ALA A 364 6.99 2.94 -4.00
C ALA A 364 6.63 3.82 -2.79
N ILE A 365 5.40 4.35 -2.80
CA ILE A 365 4.89 5.24 -1.77
C ILE A 365 3.53 4.76 -1.25
N GLY A 366 3.31 4.91 0.06
CA GLY A 366 2.02 4.69 0.70
C GLY A 366 1.74 5.75 1.75
N SER A 367 0.48 6.18 1.90
CA SER A 367 0.07 7.14 2.92
C SER A 367 -1.27 6.80 3.54
N ASN A 368 -1.57 7.37 4.71
CA ASN A 368 -2.89 7.30 5.34
C ASN A 368 -3.46 8.67 5.73
N ASP A 369 -4.74 8.71 6.09
CA ASP A 369 -5.45 9.92 6.52
C ASP A 369 -4.91 10.54 7.83
N LYS A 370 -4.04 9.84 8.55
CA LYS A 370 -3.40 10.34 9.79
C LYS A 370 -2.09 11.06 9.53
N GLY A 371 -1.59 11.04 8.29
CA GLY A 371 -0.38 11.72 7.87
C GLY A 371 0.90 10.91 8.07
N VAL A 372 0.78 9.59 8.15
CA VAL A 372 1.91 8.69 7.93
C VAL A 372 2.15 8.61 6.43
N VAL A 373 3.38 8.84 6.00
CA VAL A 373 3.83 8.71 4.60
C VAL A 373 5.06 7.81 4.62
N CYS A 374 5.03 6.75 3.82
CA CYS A 374 6.06 5.72 3.75
C CYS A 374 6.62 5.67 2.34
N ILE A 375 7.94 5.59 2.22
CA ILE A 375 8.64 5.42 0.95
C ILE A 375 9.58 4.22 1.09
N VAL A 376 9.50 3.30 0.13
CA VAL A 376 10.35 2.11 0.04
C VAL A 376 11.02 2.07 -1.34
N TRP A 377 12.26 1.60 -1.42
CA TRP A 377 13.01 1.51 -2.67
C TRP A 377 14.06 0.40 -2.63
N SER A 378 14.55 0.01 -3.80
CA SER A 378 15.70 -0.90 -3.93
C SER A 378 16.98 -0.10 -4.12
N SER A 379 18.04 -0.45 -3.40
CA SER A 379 19.32 0.27 -3.49
C SER A 379 20.54 -0.64 -3.27
N ASN A 380 21.63 -0.36 -3.98
CA ASN A 380 22.92 -1.03 -3.79
C ASN A 380 23.83 -0.34 -2.74
N PHE A 381 23.25 0.44 -1.81
CA PHE A 381 23.95 1.27 -0.81
C PHE A 381 25.06 0.54 -0.05
N ASP A 382 24.82 -0.70 0.37
CA ASP A 382 25.81 -1.43 1.17
C ASP A 382 27.01 -1.94 0.34
N ASP A 383 26.92 -2.00 -1.00
CA ASP A 383 27.91 -2.64 -1.90
C ASP A 383 29.16 -1.81 -2.24
N SER A 384 29.52 -0.88 -1.35
CA SER A 384 30.70 -0.03 -1.56
C SER A 384 32.02 -0.78 -1.36
N SER A 385 31.98 -2.00 -0.80
CA SER A 385 33.18 -2.77 -0.44
C SER A 385 33.52 -3.91 -1.40
N SER A 386 32.51 -4.48 -2.10
CA SER A 386 32.70 -5.71 -2.88
C SER A 386 33.00 -5.47 -4.37
N GLY A 387 32.73 -4.26 -4.88
CA GLY A 387 32.94 -3.91 -6.29
C GLY A 387 31.89 -4.50 -7.23
N ASN A 388 30.88 -5.22 -6.71
CA ASN A 388 29.80 -5.81 -7.49
C ASN A 388 28.53 -4.96 -7.43
N LYS A 389 28.35 -4.01 -8.34
CA LYS A 389 27.25 -3.02 -8.29
C LYS A 389 25.84 -3.58 -8.57
N ASP A 390 25.68 -4.89 -8.70
CA ASP A 390 24.45 -5.54 -9.19
C ASP A 390 23.53 -6.05 -8.07
N HIS A 391 23.92 -5.93 -6.80
CA HIS A 391 23.13 -6.40 -5.66
C HIS A 391 22.34 -5.27 -5.01
N PHE A 392 21.01 -5.35 -5.09
CA PHE A 392 20.09 -4.39 -4.49
C PHE A 392 19.51 -4.94 -3.19
N ASN A 393 19.28 -4.06 -2.22
CA ASN A 393 18.60 -4.36 -0.95
C ASN A 393 17.38 -3.44 -0.81
N ILE A 394 16.45 -3.75 0.09
CA ILE A 394 15.22 -2.99 0.27
C ILE A 394 15.37 -1.99 1.41
N TYR A 395 15.23 -0.71 1.10
CA TYR A 395 15.33 0.39 2.05
C TYR A 395 14.00 1.11 2.22
N PHE A 396 13.84 1.69 3.41
CA PHE A 396 12.61 2.33 3.84
C PHE A 396 12.89 3.62 4.63
N ASN A 397 12.01 4.60 4.45
CA ASN A 397 11.93 5.80 5.27
C ASN A 397 10.46 6.22 5.43
N HIS A 398 10.14 6.91 6.51
CA HIS A 398 8.78 7.37 6.80
C HIS A 398 8.74 8.79 7.36
N SER A 399 7.55 9.37 7.27
CA SER A 399 7.17 10.64 7.84
C SER A 399 5.90 10.46 8.66
N GLU A 400 5.86 11.01 9.87
CA GLU A 400 4.65 11.04 10.71
C GLU A 400 3.95 12.41 10.70
N ASN A 401 4.40 13.32 9.85
CA ASN A 401 3.91 14.69 9.75
C ASN A 401 3.62 15.10 8.29
N ARG A 402 2.97 14.20 7.54
CA ARG A 402 2.47 14.45 6.19
C ARG A 402 3.59 14.81 5.20
N GLY A 403 4.71 14.10 5.29
CA GLY A 403 5.87 14.32 4.45
C GLY A 403 6.64 15.62 4.74
N SER A 404 6.41 16.26 5.90
CA SER A 404 7.13 17.51 6.23
C SER A 404 8.58 17.25 6.56
N THR A 405 8.84 16.17 7.30
CA THR A 405 10.17 15.68 7.62
C THR A 405 10.16 14.16 7.55
N PHE A 406 11.28 13.59 7.11
CA PHE A 406 11.56 12.17 7.13
C PHE A 406 12.67 11.87 8.14
N LEU A 407 13.02 10.60 8.36
CA LEU A 407 14.22 10.24 9.10
C LEU A 407 15.46 10.80 8.39
N ASP A 408 16.52 11.06 9.16
CA ASP A 408 17.84 11.37 8.58
C ASP A 408 18.23 10.25 7.62
N SER A 409 18.78 10.58 6.45
CA SER A 409 19.09 9.60 5.42
C SER A 409 20.10 8.54 5.87
N LYS A 410 20.99 8.85 6.82
CA LYS A 410 21.89 7.85 7.45
C LYS A 410 21.16 6.87 8.37
N SER A 411 19.88 7.12 8.63
CA SER A 411 18.97 6.31 9.44
C SER A 411 17.92 5.58 8.59
N ASN A 412 18.08 5.55 7.26
CA ASN A 412 17.28 4.70 6.38
C ASN A 412 17.31 3.25 6.87
N ILE A 413 16.16 2.58 6.81
CA ILE A 413 15.95 1.26 7.43
C ILE A 413 15.98 0.20 6.33
N ARG A 414 16.87 -0.78 6.46
CA ARG A 414 16.89 -1.95 5.57
C ARG A 414 15.84 -2.99 6.02
N LEU A 415 15.05 -3.51 5.10
CA LEU A 415 13.91 -4.40 5.39
C LEU A 415 14.20 -5.89 5.12
N ASP A 416 15.15 -6.19 4.22
CA ASP A 416 15.52 -7.53 3.77
C ASP A 416 16.61 -8.16 4.67
N THR A 417 16.33 -8.26 5.97
CA THR A 417 17.33 -8.59 7.00
C THR A 417 17.69 -10.07 7.13
N GLY A 418 16.95 -10.98 6.48
CA GLY A 418 17.21 -12.43 6.51
C GLY A 418 18.49 -12.85 5.78
N VAL A 419 19.11 -11.95 5.03
CA VAL A 419 20.39 -12.14 4.37
C VAL A 419 21.34 -10.99 4.66
N GLN A 420 22.64 -11.31 4.71
CA GLN A 420 23.67 -10.27 4.76
C GLN A 420 23.56 -9.39 3.51
N PRO A 421 23.85 -8.09 3.64
CA PRO A 421 23.87 -7.21 2.48
C PRO A 421 24.90 -7.73 1.46
N GLU A 422 24.75 -7.32 0.19
CA GLU A 422 25.65 -7.67 -0.92
C GLU A 422 25.65 -9.15 -1.35
N LYS A 423 24.77 -10.01 -0.82
CA LYS A 423 24.73 -11.45 -1.20
C LYS A 423 23.76 -11.80 -2.33
N THR A 424 22.73 -10.98 -2.49
CA THR A 424 21.57 -11.23 -3.37
C THR A 424 20.99 -9.90 -3.82
N SER A 425 20.06 -9.95 -4.78
CA SER A 425 19.34 -8.78 -5.27
C SER A 425 17.86 -8.88 -4.89
N ALA A 426 17.39 -7.87 -4.16
CA ALA A 426 16.01 -7.63 -3.79
C ALA A 426 15.46 -6.40 -4.55
N LEU A 427 14.33 -6.58 -5.22
CA LEU A 427 13.79 -5.63 -6.20
C LEU A 427 12.28 -5.42 -6.07
N ALA A 428 11.81 -4.36 -6.72
CA ALA A 428 10.39 -4.05 -6.94
C ALA A 428 9.54 -4.02 -5.65
N PRO A 429 9.95 -3.28 -4.60
CA PRO A 429 9.21 -3.24 -3.36
C PRO A 429 7.88 -2.50 -3.51
N LEU A 430 6.86 -2.95 -2.77
CA LEU A 430 5.61 -2.25 -2.56
C LEU A 430 5.44 -1.97 -1.07
N VAL A 431 4.79 -0.86 -0.73
CA VAL A 431 4.46 -0.50 0.66
C VAL A 431 2.99 -0.08 0.77
N GLN A 432 2.33 -0.51 1.84
CA GLN A 432 1.04 0.01 2.24
C GLN A 432 1.03 0.34 3.72
N VAL A 433 0.17 1.28 4.10
CA VAL A 433 -0.01 1.73 5.47
C VAL A 433 -1.50 1.75 5.80
N ASP A 434 -1.88 1.12 6.89
CA ASP A 434 -3.28 1.15 7.33
C ASP A 434 -3.64 2.49 7.99
N ASN A 435 -4.93 2.68 8.30
CA ASN A 435 -5.42 3.90 8.94
C ASN A 435 -4.94 4.12 10.38
N ILE A 436 -4.19 3.19 10.96
CA ILE A 436 -3.65 3.28 12.33
C ILE A 436 -2.15 3.54 12.29
N GLY A 437 -1.51 3.27 11.16
CA GLY A 437 -0.09 3.44 10.93
C GLY A 437 0.69 2.12 10.98
N ASN A 438 0.05 0.96 10.88
CA ASN A 438 0.81 -0.27 10.59
C ASN A 438 1.32 -0.19 9.15
N VAL A 439 2.56 -0.58 8.94
CA VAL A 439 3.29 -0.50 7.67
C VAL A 439 3.64 -1.91 7.22
N TYR A 440 3.37 -2.20 5.96
CA TYR A 440 3.57 -3.51 5.35
C TYR A 440 4.38 -3.34 4.08
N ALA A 441 5.44 -4.12 3.93
CA ALA A 441 6.31 -4.09 2.77
C ALA A 441 6.46 -5.49 2.18
N VAL A 442 6.40 -5.59 0.85
CA VAL A 442 6.59 -6.81 0.08
C VAL A 442 7.54 -6.54 -1.08
N TRP A 443 8.36 -7.50 -1.46
CA TRP A 443 9.31 -7.37 -2.57
C TRP A 443 9.63 -8.74 -3.19
N VAL A 444 10.37 -8.74 -4.32
CA VAL A 444 11.00 -9.96 -4.85
C VAL A 444 12.45 -10.03 -4.46
N ASP A 445 12.96 -11.22 -4.15
CA ASP A 445 14.38 -11.43 -3.82
C ASP A 445 14.91 -12.71 -4.48
N LYS A 446 16.12 -12.65 -5.03
CA LYS A 446 16.78 -13.76 -5.72
C LYS A 446 17.71 -14.61 -4.82
N ARG A 447 17.57 -14.52 -3.50
CA ARG A 447 18.53 -15.10 -2.53
C ARG A 447 18.63 -16.62 -2.58
N GLU A 448 17.62 -17.30 -3.11
CA GLU A 448 17.57 -18.77 -3.25
C GLU A 448 17.69 -19.22 -4.73
N SER A 449 18.32 -18.42 -5.60
CA SER A 449 18.52 -18.66 -7.05
C SER A 449 17.33 -18.37 -7.97
N THR A 450 16.11 -18.39 -7.44
CA THR A 450 14.87 -17.93 -8.11
C THR A 450 14.36 -16.66 -7.45
N TYR A 451 13.58 -15.85 -8.17
CA TYR A 451 12.87 -14.74 -7.56
C TYR A 451 11.75 -15.27 -6.67
N ASP A 452 11.76 -14.89 -5.41
CA ASP A 452 10.81 -15.35 -4.40
C ASP A 452 10.16 -14.13 -3.73
N ILE A 453 8.94 -14.28 -3.19
CA ILE A 453 8.21 -13.16 -2.59
C ILE A 453 8.56 -13.08 -1.11
N PHE A 454 9.10 -11.93 -0.69
CA PHE A 454 9.45 -11.65 0.70
C PHE A 454 8.62 -10.50 1.27
N PHE A 455 8.45 -10.53 2.58
CA PHE A 455 7.57 -9.62 3.30
C PHE A 455 8.14 -9.24 4.67
N ASN A 456 7.92 -7.99 5.08
CA ASN A 456 8.18 -7.53 6.45
C ASN A 456 7.16 -6.45 6.83
N PHE A 457 6.97 -6.22 8.13
CA PHE A 457 5.98 -5.28 8.62
C PHE A 457 6.40 -4.62 9.94
N SER A 458 5.84 -3.44 10.18
CA SER A 458 5.93 -2.69 11.44
C SER A 458 4.53 -2.30 11.90
N ILE A 459 4.24 -2.41 13.20
CA ILE A 459 2.93 -2.02 13.76
C ILE A 459 2.91 -0.62 14.39
N GLU A 460 3.98 0.15 14.16
CA GLU A 460 4.25 1.42 14.81
C GLU A 460 4.83 2.44 13.82
N LYS A 461 4.12 2.65 12.71
CA LYS A 461 4.42 3.69 11.69
C LYS A 461 5.76 3.51 11.00
N GLY A 462 6.35 2.31 11.04
CA GLY A 462 7.63 2.04 10.40
C GLY A 462 8.86 2.48 11.21
N GLN A 463 8.71 2.76 12.52
CA GLN A 463 9.86 3.06 13.38
C GLN A 463 10.90 1.93 13.37
N LYS A 464 12.19 2.28 13.40
CA LYS A 464 13.31 1.34 13.22
C LYS A 464 13.22 0.07 14.06
N ASP A 465 12.92 0.19 15.36
CA ASP A 465 12.93 -0.93 16.30
C ASP A 465 11.61 -1.73 16.31
N THR A 466 10.72 -1.46 15.35
CA THR A 466 9.35 -2.03 15.31
C THR A 466 9.10 -2.93 14.11
N TRP A 467 10.08 -3.04 13.22
CA TRP A 467 10.12 -4.02 12.13
C TRP A 467 10.46 -5.43 12.67
N GLN A 468 10.10 -6.47 11.92
CA GLN A 468 10.49 -7.82 12.30
C GLN A 468 11.98 -8.05 12.05
N ASP A 469 12.64 -8.77 12.97
CA ASP A 469 14.08 -9.08 12.89
C ASP A 469 14.45 -9.87 11.62
N SER A 470 13.53 -10.68 11.11
CA SER A 470 13.69 -11.44 9.86
C SER A 470 12.48 -11.23 8.97
N ASP A 471 12.75 -11.00 7.70
CA ASP A 471 11.75 -11.01 6.65
C ASP A 471 11.21 -12.43 6.40
N ILE A 472 10.00 -12.50 5.87
CA ILE A 472 9.19 -13.70 5.75
C ILE A 472 9.04 -14.01 4.27
N ARG A 473 9.46 -15.21 3.85
CA ARG A 473 9.15 -15.74 2.51
C ARG A 473 7.68 -16.15 2.46
N LEU A 474 6.95 -15.66 1.46
CA LEU A 474 5.52 -15.93 1.28
C LEU A 474 5.25 -17.10 0.33
N ASP A 475 6.11 -17.30 -0.67
CA ASP A 475 5.95 -18.32 -1.69
C ASP A 475 6.65 -19.64 -1.27
N TYR A 476 6.30 -20.76 -1.91
CA TYR A 476 6.81 -22.10 -1.59
C TYR A 476 8.08 -22.52 -2.39
N PRO A 477 9.16 -22.93 -1.73
CA PRO A 477 10.45 -23.15 -2.41
C PRO A 477 10.51 -24.31 -3.41
N ASN A 478 9.51 -25.20 -3.45
CA ASN A 478 9.61 -26.45 -4.22
C ASN A 478 8.32 -26.80 -4.99
N PRO A 479 8.38 -27.05 -6.30
CA PRO A 479 9.57 -26.96 -7.16
C PRO A 479 10.09 -25.51 -7.30
N PRO A 480 11.36 -25.32 -7.68
CA PRO A 480 11.91 -23.98 -7.90
C PRO A 480 11.26 -23.30 -9.11
N GLY A 481 11.08 -21.98 -9.02
CA GLY A 481 10.54 -21.13 -10.07
C GLY A 481 10.41 -19.69 -9.59
N ASP A 482 10.39 -18.75 -10.52
CA ASP A 482 10.29 -17.33 -10.27
C ASP A 482 8.85 -16.92 -9.90
N SER A 483 8.73 -16.27 -8.76
CA SER A 483 7.57 -15.54 -8.27
C SER A 483 7.79 -14.04 -8.49
N ILE A 484 6.97 -13.43 -9.35
CA ILE A 484 7.12 -12.05 -9.81
C ILE A 484 5.77 -11.33 -9.92
N ASN A 485 5.78 -10.06 -10.34
CA ASN A 485 4.58 -9.26 -10.58
C ASN A 485 3.60 -9.24 -9.38
N HIS A 486 4.14 -9.23 -8.16
CA HIS A 486 3.33 -9.26 -6.96
C HIS A 486 2.50 -7.98 -6.78
N ARG A 487 1.37 -8.10 -6.08
CA ARG A 487 0.53 -7.00 -5.63
C ARG A 487 0.10 -7.25 -4.20
N MET A 488 -0.15 -6.18 -3.47
CA MET A 488 -0.60 -6.21 -2.08
C MET A 488 -1.83 -5.34 -1.91
N THR A 489 -2.76 -5.79 -1.07
CA THR A 489 -3.84 -4.95 -0.55
C THR A 489 -4.03 -5.26 0.94
N ILE A 490 -4.54 -4.29 1.68
CA ILE A 490 -4.87 -4.41 3.09
C ILE A 490 -6.35 -4.13 3.29
N ASP A 491 -7.00 -4.91 4.13
CA ASP A 491 -8.36 -4.60 4.54
C ASP A 491 -8.39 -3.55 5.66
N ASN A 492 -9.58 -3.05 5.99
CA ASN A 492 -9.77 -2.06 7.06
C ASN A 492 -9.47 -2.58 8.46
N THR A 493 -9.28 -3.88 8.64
CA THR A 493 -8.88 -4.51 9.90
C THR A 493 -7.38 -4.71 10.01
N GLY A 494 -6.62 -4.40 8.95
CA GLY A 494 -5.16 -4.54 8.91
C GLY A 494 -4.69 -5.93 8.49
N ASN A 495 -5.56 -6.78 7.93
CA ASN A 495 -5.14 -8.03 7.33
C ASN A 495 -4.49 -7.76 5.98
N VAL A 496 -3.40 -8.49 5.72
CA VAL A 496 -2.61 -8.35 4.49
C VAL A 496 -2.95 -9.47 3.52
N TYR A 497 -3.11 -9.09 2.25
CA TYR A 497 -3.33 -10.00 1.14
C TYR A 497 -2.31 -9.73 0.06
N VAL A 498 -1.65 -10.77 -0.44
CA VAL A 498 -0.64 -10.67 -1.50
C VAL A 498 -0.97 -11.68 -2.59
N VAL A 499 -0.91 -11.24 -3.85
CA VAL A 499 -1.00 -12.08 -5.05
C VAL A 499 0.28 -11.93 -5.85
N TRP A 500 0.69 -12.97 -6.56
CA TRP A 500 1.81 -12.93 -7.49
C TRP A 500 1.61 -13.86 -8.68
N GLN A 501 2.38 -13.60 -9.73
CA GLN A 501 2.57 -14.49 -10.86
C GLN A 501 3.73 -15.43 -10.55
N ASP A 502 3.62 -16.68 -10.97
CA ASP A 502 4.53 -17.73 -10.57
C ASP A 502 4.73 -18.77 -11.67
N ASP A 503 5.97 -19.12 -11.96
CA ASP A 503 6.32 -20.06 -13.03
C ASP A 503 6.73 -21.47 -12.54
N ARG A 504 6.53 -21.78 -11.24
CA ARG A 504 6.89 -23.09 -10.63
C ARG A 504 6.17 -24.28 -11.26
N SER A 505 5.26 -24.07 -12.20
CA SER A 505 4.65 -25.10 -13.04
C SER A 505 5.58 -25.73 -14.09
N ALA A 506 6.87 -25.36 -14.17
CA ALA A 506 7.86 -25.92 -15.10
C ALA A 506 8.17 -27.43 -14.97
N LEU A 507 7.49 -28.17 -14.08
CA LEU A 507 7.49 -29.65 -14.08
C LEU A 507 6.56 -30.28 -15.12
N ALA A 508 5.69 -29.49 -15.77
CA ALA A 508 5.04 -29.88 -17.01
C ALA A 508 5.87 -29.30 -18.17
N GLU A 509 6.12 -30.06 -19.25
CA GLU A 509 6.83 -29.54 -20.43
C GLU A 509 6.08 -28.32 -21.02
N GLY A 510 6.64 -27.10 -20.92
CA GLY A 510 6.11 -25.85 -21.50
C GLY A 510 6.23 -24.60 -20.59
N ASP A 511 6.04 -23.40 -21.14
CA ASP A 511 6.00 -22.12 -20.39
C ASP A 511 4.65 -21.96 -19.68
N TYR A 512 4.60 -22.25 -18.37
CA TYR A 512 3.38 -22.19 -17.58
C TYR A 512 3.54 -21.19 -16.43
N ASN A 513 2.83 -20.05 -16.51
CA ASN A 513 2.65 -19.14 -15.37
C ASN A 513 1.27 -19.39 -14.74
N ASN A 514 1.20 -19.36 -13.42
CA ASN A 514 -0.06 -19.39 -12.67
C ASN A 514 -0.12 -18.22 -11.68
N ILE A 515 -1.33 -17.94 -11.15
CA ILE A 515 -1.54 -16.95 -10.11
C ILE A 515 -1.64 -17.65 -8.76
N TYR A 516 -0.80 -17.22 -7.83
CA TYR A 516 -0.84 -17.66 -6.44
C TYR A 516 -1.14 -16.46 -5.54
N PHE A 517 -1.74 -16.73 -4.39
CA PHE A 517 -2.02 -15.72 -3.40
C PHE A 517 -1.94 -16.29 -2.00
N ILE A 518 -1.67 -15.40 -1.07
CA ILE A 518 -1.72 -15.65 0.37
C ILE A 518 -2.70 -14.64 0.99
N SER A 519 -3.56 -15.11 1.89
CA SER A 519 -4.71 -14.34 2.37
C SER A 519 -4.76 -14.27 3.87
N GLY A 520 -4.94 -13.05 4.40
CA GLY A 520 -5.19 -12.83 5.84
C GLY A 520 -4.14 -13.46 6.74
N PHE A 521 -2.92 -13.65 6.21
CA PHE A 521 -1.86 -14.37 6.92
C PHE A 521 -1.38 -13.60 8.14
N LEU A 522 -1.45 -12.27 8.06
CA LEU A 522 -1.07 -11.38 9.13
C LEU A 522 -2.30 -10.83 9.86
N ASP A 523 -2.94 -11.68 10.67
CA ASP A 523 -3.93 -11.26 11.67
C ASP A 523 -3.18 -10.71 12.89
N ILE A 524 -2.89 -9.40 12.88
CA ILE A 524 -2.15 -8.75 13.97
C ILE A 524 -2.83 -8.99 15.32
N GLU A 525 -4.15 -9.03 15.40
CA GLU A 525 -4.84 -9.31 16.66
C GLU A 525 -4.45 -10.68 17.22
N ARG A 526 -4.53 -11.70 16.38
CA ARG A 526 -4.18 -13.07 16.76
C ARG A 526 -2.70 -13.19 17.12
N LEU A 527 -1.81 -12.62 16.32
CA LEU A 527 -0.36 -12.63 16.55
C LEU A 527 0.03 -11.94 17.86
N LEU A 528 -0.64 -10.84 18.16
CA LEU A 528 -0.47 -10.11 19.41
C LEU A 528 -0.94 -10.91 20.61
N ILE A 529 -2.05 -11.61 20.47
CA ILE A 529 -2.56 -12.46 21.54
C ILE A 529 -1.60 -13.62 21.79
N SER A 530 -1.13 -14.29 20.73
CA SER A 530 -0.24 -15.47 20.77
C SER A 530 1.21 -15.20 21.19
N GLY A 531 1.52 -14.00 21.66
CA GLY A 531 2.86 -13.59 22.10
C GLY A 531 3.92 -13.61 20.99
N GLN A 532 3.48 -13.72 19.73
CA GLN A 532 4.35 -13.64 18.56
C GLN A 532 4.88 -12.23 18.44
N ARG A 533 6.16 -12.12 18.04
CA ARG A 533 6.92 -10.87 18.15
C ARG A 533 6.18 -9.75 17.45
N VAL A 534 5.71 -8.83 18.27
CA VAL A 534 5.26 -7.53 17.82
C VAL A 534 5.83 -6.57 18.84
N GLY A 535 6.99 -6.02 18.49
CA GLY A 535 7.61 -4.96 19.25
C GLY A 535 6.52 -3.92 19.51
N GLU A 536 6.23 -3.69 20.78
CA GLU A 536 5.39 -2.57 21.22
C GLU A 536 3.85 -2.76 21.32
N ALA A 537 3.34 -3.96 21.65
CA ALA A 537 1.90 -4.14 21.88
C ALA A 537 1.42 -4.13 23.33
N CYS A 538 0.24 -3.57 23.61
CA CYS A 538 -0.41 -3.74 24.92
C CYS A 538 -1.11 -5.12 25.03
N PHE A 539 -0.34 -6.22 25.00
CA PHE A 539 -0.75 -7.63 25.14
C PHE A 539 -2.01 -7.88 26.01
N ILE A 540 -1.98 -7.47 27.29
CA ILE A 540 -3.11 -7.69 28.22
C ILE A 540 -4.33 -6.87 27.80
N ALA A 541 -4.15 -5.60 27.42
CA ALA A 541 -5.26 -4.76 26.98
C ALA A 541 -5.88 -5.30 25.68
N THR A 542 -5.06 -5.76 24.73
CA THR A 542 -5.50 -6.41 23.50
C THR A 542 -6.32 -7.66 23.81
N ALA A 543 -5.83 -8.57 24.65
CA ALA A 543 -6.56 -9.79 25.01
C ALA A 543 -7.90 -9.52 25.73
N VAL A 544 -7.97 -8.45 26.53
CA VAL A 544 -9.15 -8.06 27.30
C VAL A 544 -10.20 -7.36 26.44
N TYR A 545 -9.79 -6.42 25.60
CA TYR A 545 -10.69 -5.68 24.72
C TYR A 545 -11.04 -6.47 23.46
N GLY A 546 -10.23 -7.46 23.08
CA GLY A 546 -10.45 -8.34 21.93
C GLY A 546 -10.35 -7.59 20.61
N ASN A 547 -9.50 -6.56 20.57
CA ASN A 547 -9.08 -5.85 19.36
C ASN A 547 -7.89 -4.95 19.71
N PRO A 548 -6.71 -5.12 19.08
CA PRO A 548 -5.54 -4.25 19.31
C PRO A 548 -5.76 -2.80 18.86
N PHE A 549 -6.78 -2.59 18.03
CA PHE A 549 -7.19 -1.31 17.48
C PHE A 549 -8.34 -0.65 18.25
N ASP A 550 -8.78 -1.25 19.36
CA ASP A 550 -9.74 -0.62 20.27
C ASP A 550 -9.22 0.76 20.72
N PRO A 551 -10.05 1.82 20.71
CA PRO A 551 -9.64 3.17 21.11
C PRO A 551 -8.92 3.23 22.47
N ARG A 552 -9.30 2.35 23.42
CA ARG A 552 -8.69 2.28 24.75
C ARG A 552 -7.29 1.66 24.68
N VAL A 553 -7.08 0.65 23.84
CA VAL A 553 -5.77 0.04 23.62
C VAL A 553 -4.83 1.04 22.95
N LYS A 554 -5.31 1.75 21.92
CA LYS A 554 -4.58 2.85 21.26
C LYS A 554 -4.16 3.93 22.25
N LEU A 555 -5.09 4.40 23.07
CA LEU A 555 -4.81 5.43 24.09
C LEU A 555 -3.72 4.99 25.09
N LEU A 556 -3.73 3.72 25.51
CA LEU A 556 -2.71 3.18 26.41
C LEU A 556 -1.33 3.09 25.73
N ARG A 557 -1.28 2.73 24.44
CA ARG A 557 -0.04 2.73 23.63
C ARG A 557 0.52 4.15 23.51
N GLU A 558 -0.30 5.12 23.11
CA GLU A 558 0.17 6.51 23.00
C GLU A 558 0.63 7.10 24.34
N PHE A 559 -0.04 6.75 25.44
CA PHE A 559 0.39 7.14 26.78
C PHE A 559 1.76 6.53 27.13
N ARG A 560 1.97 5.24 26.84
CA ARG A 560 3.27 4.57 26.98
C ARG A 560 4.35 5.34 26.22
N ASP A 561 4.12 5.64 24.95
CA ASP A 561 5.15 6.24 24.09
C ASP A 561 5.50 7.66 24.50
N ARG A 562 4.50 8.48 24.76
CA ARG A 562 4.72 9.90 25.10
C ARG A 562 5.18 10.12 26.54
N HIS A 563 4.72 9.31 27.49
CA HIS A 563 4.94 9.57 28.92
C HIS A 563 5.81 8.52 29.62
N LEU A 564 5.76 7.24 29.25
CA LEU A 564 6.57 6.20 29.89
C LEU A 564 7.93 6.06 29.21
N MET A 565 7.99 6.11 27.88
CA MET A 565 9.24 5.94 27.13
C MET A 565 10.15 7.19 27.19
N SER A 566 9.66 8.31 27.72
CA SER A 566 10.45 9.54 27.89
C SER A 566 11.42 9.52 29.07
N ASN A 567 11.30 8.55 30.00
CA ASN A 567 12.12 8.51 31.22
C ASN A 567 12.56 7.08 31.59
N ARG A 568 13.68 6.98 32.33
CA ARG A 568 14.34 5.69 32.64
C ARG A 568 13.44 4.72 33.41
N PHE A 569 12.60 5.24 34.30
CA PHE A 569 11.68 4.43 35.10
C PHE A 569 10.55 3.84 34.24
N GLY A 570 9.95 4.65 33.36
CA GLY A 570 8.92 4.16 32.45
C GLY A 570 9.46 3.13 31.46
N LYS A 571 10.67 3.31 30.92
CA LYS A 571 11.35 2.28 30.10
C LYS A 571 11.54 0.96 30.84
N TRP A 572 11.95 1.01 32.12
CA TRP A 572 12.07 -0.19 32.95
C TRP A 572 10.71 -0.88 33.19
N PHE A 573 9.67 -0.11 33.52
CA PHE A 573 8.32 -0.63 33.73
C PHE A 573 7.77 -1.30 32.46
N VAL A 574 7.95 -0.66 31.31
CA VAL A 574 7.55 -1.18 30.00
C VAL A 574 8.31 -2.45 29.65
N SER A 575 9.62 -2.49 29.89
CA SER A 575 10.43 -3.71 29.70
C SER A 575 9.95 -4.87 30.57
N LEU A 576 9.61 -4.60 31.84
CA LEU A 576 9.05 -5.60 32.74
C LEU A 576 7.69 -6.10 32.23
N TYR A 577 6.81 -5.19 31.80
CA TYR A 577 5.53 -5.52 31.19
C TYR A 577 5.70 -6.45 29.98
N TYR A 578 6.59 -6.12 29.05
CA TYR A 578 6.82 -6.95 27.85
C TYR A 578 7.42 -8.33 28.15
N ARG A 579 8.23 -8.44 29.20
CA ARG A 579 8.79 -9.72 29.62
C ARG A 579 7.75 -10.72 30.12
N PHE A 580 6.67 -10.25 30.72
CA PHE A 580 5.72 -11.11 31.45
C PHE A 580 4.28 -11.10 30.91
N SER A 581 3.91 -10.10 30.11
CA SER A 581 2.53 -9.97 29.60
C SER A 581 2.10 -10.97 28.52
N PRO A 582 2.97 -11.53 27.64
CA PRO A 582 2.50 -12.41 26.56
C PRO A 582 1.80 -13.69 27.06
N PRO A 583 2.39 -14.52 27.97
CA PRO A 583 1.71 -15.74 28.45
C PRO A 583 0.40 -15.44 29.22
N ALA A 584 0.34 -14.28 29.87
CA ALA A 584 -0.88 -13.84 30.56
C ALA A 584 -1.98 -13.45 29.56
N ALA A 585 -1.61 -12.79 28.46
CA ALA A 585 -2.54 -12.39 27.39
C ALA A 585 -3.13 -13.61 26.67
N ASP A 586 -2.30 -14.61 26.37
CA ASP A 586 -2.73 -15.91 25.83
C ASP A 586 -3.84 -16.52 26.67
N PHE A 587 -3.58 -16.68 27.97
CA PHE A 587 -4.55 -17.27 28.90
C PHE A 587 -5.85 -16.46 29.01
N ILE A 588 -5.78 -15.13 28.98
CA ILE A 588 -6.98 -14.27 29.01
C ILE A 588 -7.80 -14.41 27.72
N SER A 589 -7.12 -14.58 26.58
CA SER A 589 -7.77 -14.63 25.27
C SER A 589 -8.66 -15.87 25.11
N GLU A 590 -8.19 -17.01 25.61
CA GLU A 590 -8.89 -18.31 25.61
C GLU A 590 -10.08 -18.32 26.58
N ASN A 591 -10.05 -17.48 27.62
CA ASN A 591 -11.02 -17.49 28.71
C ASN A 591 -11.93 -16.24 28.70
N SER A 592 -13.03 -16.31 27.95
CA SER A 592 -13.98 -15.21 27.76
C SER A 592 -14.55 -14.63 29.06
N TYR A 593 -14.68 -15.43 30.12
CA TYR A 593 -15.18 -14.99 31.43
C TYR A 593 -14.20 -14.09 32.19
N LEU A 594 -12.90 -14.10 31.87
CA LEU A 594 -11.90 -13.20 32.46
C LEU A 594 -11.93 -11.78 31.86
N LYS A 595 -12.44 -11.64 30.63
CA LYS A 595 -12.43 -10.36 29.90
C LYS A 595 -13.26 -9.28 30.61
N ALA A 596 -14.46 -9.61 31.09
CA ALA A 596 -15.35 -8.66 31.76
C ALA A 596 -14.74 -8.03 33.04
N PRO A 597 -14.25 -8.80 34.04
CA PRO A 597 -13.62 -8.22 35.22
C PRO A 597 -12.34 -7.46 34.89
N LEU A 598 -11.55 -7.92 33.93
CA LEU A 598 -10.32 -7.22 33.52
C LEU A 598 -10.61 -5.90 32.79
N ARG A 599 -11.69 -5.80 32.02
CA ARG A 599 -12.14 -4.51 31.44
C ARG A 599 -12.41 -3.49 32.54
N ILE A 600 -13.10 -3.89 33.61
CA ILE A 600 -13.39 -3.03 34.75
C ILE A 600 -12.09 -2.63 35.46
N ALA A 601 -11.16 -3.58 35.66
CA ALA A 601 -9.88 -3.31 36.30
C ALA A 601 -8.99 -2.34 35.50
N LEU A 602 -9.09 -2.34 34.16
CA LEU A 602 -8.32 -1.45 33.28
C LEU A 602 -8.91 -0.04 33.15
N LEU A 603 -10.20 0.17 33.43
CA LEU A 603 -10.86 1.48 33.29
C LEU A 603 -10.15 2.64 34.02
N PRO A 604 -9.68 2.50 35.27
CA PRO A 604 -8.95 3.58 35.94
C PRO A 604 -7.67 3.97 35.20
N VAL A 605 -6.93 2.99 34.67
CA VAL A 605 -5.69 3.23 33.91
C VAL A 605 -5.99 3.92 32.58
N VAL A 606 -7.04 3.47 31.88
CA VAL A 606 -7.55 4.13 30.67
C VAL A 606 -7.96 5.58 30.96
N GLY A 607 -8.65 5.83 32.08
CA GLY A 607 -9.04 7.17 32.51
C GLY A 607 -7.84 8.08 32.80
N ILE A 608 -6.81 7.56 33.47
CA ILE A 608 -5.55 8.29 33.72
C ILE A 608 -4.83 8.60 32.41
N ALA A 609 -4.73 7.63 31.50
CA ALA A 609 -4.14 7.83 30.19
C ALA A 609 -4.91 8.90 29.38
N ALA A 610 -6.24 8.86 29.40
CA ALA A 610 -7.09 9.85 28.74
C ALA A 610 -6.85 11.25 29.29
N LEU A 611 -6.84 11.39 30.62
CA LEU A 611 -6.54 12.65 31.29
C LEU A 611 -5.15 13.14 30.91
N ALA A 612 -4.12 12.29 30.94
CA ALA A 612 -2.76 12.68 30.61
C ALA A 612 -2.61 13.12 29.13
N MET A 613 -3.33 12.49 28.22
CA MET A 613 -3.23 12.71 26.77
C MET A 613 -4.09 13.87 26.26
N HIS A 614 -5.27 14.11 26.85
CA HIS A 614 -6.23 15.11 26.38
C HIS A 614 -6.29 16.38 27.24
N THR A 615 -5.43 16.53 28.25
CA THR A 615 -5.35 17.76 29.05
C THR A 615 -4.10 18.59 28.74
N THR A 616 -4.26 19.91 28.71
CA THR A 616 -3.14 20.85 28.57
C THR A 616 -2.33 20.93 29.86
N ASN A 617 -1.08 21.40 29.80
CA ASN A 617 -0.24 21.55 31.00
C ASN A 617 -0.89 22.44 32.08
N ILE A 618 -1.66 23.44 31.67
CA ILE A 618 -2.41 24.32 32.58
C ILE A 618 -3.53 23.54 33.29
N GLN A 619 -4.28 22.71 32.55
CA GLN A 619 -5.31 21.85 33.12
C GLN A 619 -4.73 20.81 34.09
N LYS A 620 -3.55 20.25 33.78
CA LYS A 620 -2.82 19.34 34.68
C LYS A 620 -2.45 20.01 36.00
N VAL A 621 -1.93 21.24 35.95
CA VAL A 621 -1.61 22.03 37.16
C VAL A 621 -2.88 22.35 37.95
N MET A 622 -3.97 22.74 37.29
CA MET A 622 -5.24 23.00 37.97
C MET A 622 -5.81 21.75 38.67
N LEU A 623 -5.69 20.58 38.05
CA LEU A 623 -6.06 19.28 38.65
C LEU A 623 -5.21 18.95 39.89
N ILE A 624 -3.89 19.17 39.82
CA ILE A 624 -2.98 18.96 40.96
C ILE A 624 -3.33 19.91 42.11
N LEU A 625 -3.60 21.18 41.82
CA LEU A 625 -4.02 22.16 42.82
C LEU A 625 -5.37 21.82 43.45
N LEU A 626 -6.32 21.33 42.65
CA LEU A 626 -7.62 20.86 43.14
C LEU A 626 -7.45 19.66 44.10
N ILE A 627 -6.64 18.68 43.71
CA ILE A 627 -6.36 17.49 44.54
C ILE A 627 -5.67 17.89 45.84
N LEU A 628 -4.68 18.78 45.79
CA LEU A 628 -4.02 19.31 46.99
C LEU A 628 -5.01 20.05 47.89
N CYS A 629 -5.93 20.83 47.32
CA CYS A 629 -6.97 21.55 48.09
C CYS A 629 -7.96 20.58 48.76
N VAL A 630 -8.35 19.51 48.06
CA VAL A 630 -9.21 18.44 48.62
C VAL A 630 -8.48 17.66 49.71
N LEU A 631 -7.20 17.34 49.53
CA LEU A 631 -6.41 16.64 50.53
C LEU A 631 -6.15 17.50 51.78
N THR A 632 -5.89 18.80 51.62
CA THR A 632 -5.71 19.71 52.76
C THR A 632 -7.01 19.94 53.50
N THR A 633 -8.15 20.05 52.81
CA THR A 633 -9.47 20.13 53.47
C THR A 633 -9.87 18.84 54.15
N ALA A 634 -9.60 17.68 53.56
CA ALA A 634 -9.83 16.37 54.18
C ALA A 634 -8.93 16.15 55.41
N TRP A 635 -7.65 16.55 55.33
CA TRP A 635 -6.72 16.50 56.46
C TRP A 635 -7.12 17.45 57.59
N ALA A 636 -7.53 18.69 57.27
CA ALA A 636 -8.04 19.64 58.25
C ALA A 636 -9.35 19.17 58.90
N PHE A 637 -10.20 18.44 58.18
CA PHE A 637 -11.41 17.84 58.72
C PHE A 637 -11.10 16.64 59.62
N TRP A 638 -10.13 15.80 59.25
CA TRP A 638 -9.62 14.70 60.08
C TRP A 638 -9.00 15.20 61.39
N GLN A 639 -8.24 16.31 61.35
CA GLN A 639 -7.72 16.98 62.54
C GLN A 639 -8.78 17.67 63.42
N ARG A 640 -10.02 17.82 62.96
CA ARG A 640 -11.13 18.35 63.77
C ARG A 640 -11.99 17.24 64.39
N LEU A 641 -11.85 16.00 63.93
CA LEU A 641 -12.59 14.83 64.40
C LEU A 641 -11.80 13.99 65.42
N HIS A 642 -10.49 14.27 65.57
CA HIS A 642 -9.58 13.73 66.56
C HIS A 642 -8.92 14.90 67.29
#